data_AF-A0AAN6WEA3-F1
#
_entry.id   AF-A0AAN6WEA3-F1
#
_cell.length_a   1.000
_cell.length_b   1.000
_cell.length_c   1.000
_cell.angle_alpha   90.00
_cell.angle_beta   90.00
_cell.angle_gamma   90.00
#
_symmetry.space_group_name_H-M   'P 1'
#
loop_
_entity.id
_entity.type
_entity.pdbx_description
1 polymer ?
#
loop_
_entity_poly.entity_id
_entity_poly.type
_entity_poly.pdbx_seq_one_letter_code
_entity_poly.pdbx_strand_id
1 'polypeptide(L)'
;MSDKVYRASTTAPVNIAVVKYWGKRDAKLNLPTNSSLSVTLSQADLRTLTTASCSASFPASEGDSLLLNGEPSDISGARTQACLRELRSRRAALEQADPSLPKLSTYPLRLVSENNFPTAAGLASSAAGFAALVRAIANLYELPTSPSELSLIARQGSGSACRSLFGGYVAWRMGDKADGTDSMADQVAEASHWPDMRALILVVSAAKKGVSSSSGMQQTVATSGLFRERIATVVPGNMAIMEKAIAEKDFEKFAEVTMRDSNSFHATCADTYPPIFYMNDVSRAAIRAVEAINEKAGRTVAAYTFDAGPNAVIYYQEKDTEAVVGTFYHVLQGADIGGWKSADIKGLKPTISLDENVAGLLKGGVSRVIMTGVGEGPVKTDEYLVAEDGTPAKREVAMSSGKTCYDIDPAGDVLCTYTGDGQKDPFLATKTVVPTAKALLYAFLPAGYPHTVTTDYLPYQTYDSLQAFASSITSLLASRAVLEGLGVGSSEASPTGALILKITGDTISRVATILFAHRMGQAIEPECKFYRFLADIFNDAAQFLDLLTPALPYLPKLGVIVSAGVLRSLCGVAANASKASLSAHFAVTGNLAELNAKEASQETVVSLLGMLVGSLVVRLVEDKHKVWGLMIILAGCHLAMNYRAVRAVRMTSLNRQRATIVFREWLESGTVLNPAQVAERESILMNGRGELRSKTGDYTGFCDFATYGELRGWNPRGYHRYDLETKTYFLGIWHRGGYFYMKIALKEGIKSPLAAWFDAVNHAYHFGSAFKDGLESHYESEMPLGYVNEEQKQSIFAALTAAGWDLEANALETRLPVRVRVGDRKG
;
A
#
# COMPACT_ATOMS: atom_id res chain seq x y z
N MET A 1 17.24 -44.57 28.59
CA MET A 1 16.13 -44.76 27.63
C MET A 1 16.02 -43.46 26.87
N SER A 2 16.12 -43.46 25.54
CA SER A 2 15.89 -42.23 24.76
C SER A 2 14.47 -41.75 25.04
N ASP A 3 14.31 -40.51 25.49
CA ASP A 3 12.99 -39.95 25.80
C ASP A 3 12.13 -39.94 24.53
N LYS A 4 11.09 -40.78 24.55
CA LYS A 4 10.18 -41.00 23.42
C LYS A 4 9.43 -39.71 23.09
N VAL A 5 9.53 -39.25 21.85
CA VAL A 5 8.72 -38.15 21.32
C VAL A 5 7.35 -38.69 20.91
N TYR A 6 6.29 -38.13 21.48
CA TYR A 6 4.92 -38.41 21.08
C TYR A 6 4.51 -37.37 20.03
N ARG A 7 3.92 -37.82 18.91
CA ARG A 7 3.47 -36.93 17.83
C ARG A 7 2.15 -37.39 17.23
N ALA A 8 1.33 -36.44 16.80
CA ALA A 8 0.15 -36.68 15.98
C ALA A 8 0.03 -35.59 14.91
N SER A 9 -0.35 -35.99 13.70
CA SER A 9 -0.50 -35.08 12.57
C SER A 9 -1.92 -35.07 12.05
N THR A 10 -2.38 -33.91 11.56
CA THR A 10 -3.76 -33.71 11.12
C THR A 10 -3.82 -32.67 10.02
N THR A 11 -4.61 -32.94 8.99
CA THR A 11 -5.03 -31.94 8.01
C THR A 11 -6.39 -31.38 8.40
N ALA A 12 -6.60 -30.07 8.26
CA ALA A 12 -7.91 -29.44 8.42
C ALA A 12 -8.26 -28.56 7.21
N PRO A 13 -9.55 -28.51 6.85
CA PRO A 13 -10.05 -27.73 5.72
C PRO A 13 -10.25 -26.25 6.05
N VAL A 14 -10.24 -25.44 4.99
CA VAL A 14 -10.81 -24.10 4.99
C VAL A 14 -12.34 -24.19 4.90
N ASN A 15 -13.07 -23.26 5.53
CA ASN A 15 -14.50 -23.07 5.32
C ASN A 15 -14.79 -21.64 4.87
N ILE A 16 -15.82 -21.46 4.05
CA ILE A 16 -16.27 -20.14 3.58
C ILE A 16 -17.71 -19.92 4.04
N ALA A 17 -17.96 -18.79 4.71
CA ALA A 17 -19.27 -18.48 5.25
C ALA A 17 -20.24 -18.05 4.15
N VAL A 18 -21.42 -18.66 4.09
CA VAL A 18 -22.55 -18.27 3.24
C VAL A 18 -23.60 -17.46 4.01
N VAL A 19 -23.63 -17.63 5.34
CA VAL A 19 -24.24 -16.69 6.29
C VAL A 19 -23.13 -16.20 7.23
N LYS A 20 -22.86 -14.90 7.19
CA LYS A 20 -21.61 -14.31 7.68
C LYS A 20 -21.60 -14.12 9.20
N TYR A 21 -20.50 -14.57 9.80
CA TYR A 21 -20.09 -14.18 11.14
C TYR A 21 -19.40 -12.81 11.09
N TRP A 22 -19.98 -11.83 11.78
CA TRP A 22 -19.37 -10.52 11.97
C TRP A 22 -19.86 -9.93 13.28
N GLY A 23 -18.96 -9.69 14.24
CA GLY A 23 -19.26 -9.07 15.53
C GLY A 23 -19.22 -10.08 16.69
N LYS A 24 -18.68 -9.65 17.84
CA LYS A 24 -18.62 -10.46 19.07
C LYS A 24 -19.42 -9.79 20.17
N ARG A 25 -20.31 -10.56 20.80
CA ARG A 25 -20.95 -10.16 22.07
C ARG A 25 -20.00 -10.37 23.25
N ASP A 26 -19.07 -11.33 23.15
CA ASP A 26 -18.01 -11.55 24.13
C ASP A 26 -16.68 -11.81 23.39
N ALA A 27 -15.72 -10.90 23.56
CA ALA A 27 -14.42 -10.99 22.90
C ALA A 27 -13.46 -11.99 23.56
N LYS A 28 -13.63 -12.28 24.86
CA LYS A 28 -12.78 -13.19 25.64
C LYS A 28 -13.10 -14.65 25.30
N LEU A 29 -14.38 -14.98 25.23
CA LEU A 29 -14.88 -16.31 24.90
C LEU A 29 -15.12 -16.52 23.39
N ASN A 30 -14.91 -15.47 22.58
CA ASN A 30 -15.23 -15.41 21.14
C ASN A 30 -16.70 -15.78 20.87
N LEU A 31 -17.65 -15.23 21.63
CA LEU A 31 -19.07 -15.46 21.40
C LEU A 31 -19.61 -14.48 20.35
N PRO A 32 -20.32 -14.96 19.31
CA PRO A 32 -20.71 -14.12 18.20
C PRO A 32 -22.00 -13.35 18.53
N THR A 33 -22.27 -12.26 17.82
CA THR A 33 -23.56 -11.54 17.90
C THR A 33 -24.70 -12.27 17.20
N ASN A 34 -24.38 -13.18 16.28
CA ASN A 34 -25.34 -13.95 15.50
C ASN A 34 -24.77 -15.32 15.10
N SER A 35 -25.62 -16.29 14.81
CA SER A 35 -25.19 -17.57 14.22
C SER A 35 -24.64 -17.36 12.81
N SER A 36 -23.87 -18.33 12.32
CA SER A 36 -23.31 -18.29 10.96
C SER A 36 -23.31 -19.67 10.34
N LEU A 37 -23.25 -19.75 9.01
CA LEU A 37 -23.23 -21.02 8.27
C LEU A 37 -22.17 -20.97 7.18
N SER A 38 -21.40 -22.04 7.02
CA SER A 38 -20.33 -22.15 6.01
C SER A 38 -20.36 -23.46 5.26
N VAL A 39 -19.75 -23.45 4.08
CA VAL A 39 -19.39 -24.67 3.34
C VAL A 39 -17.91 -24.96 3.59
N THR A 40 -17.61 -26.18 4.01
CA THR A 40 -16.25 -26.69 4.16
C THR A 40 -15.69 -27.05 2.78
N LEU A 41 -14.49 -26.58 2.45
CA LEU A 41 -13.85 -26.81 1.15
C LEU A 41 -12.97 -28.06 1.16
N SER A 42 -12.77 -28.67 -0.01
CA SER A 42 -11.95 -29.86 -0.17
C SER A 42 -10.48 -29.65 0.24
N GLN A 43 -9.99 -30.55 1.10
CA GLN A 43 -8.60 -30.58 1.54
C GLN A 43 -7.62 -30.97 0.44
N ALA A 44 -8.11 -31.53 -0.68
CA ALA A 44 -7.27 -31.78 -1.85
C ALA A 44 -6.73 -30.48 -2.45
N ASP A 45 -7.49 -29.39 -2.32
CA ASP A 45 -7.15 -28.08 -2.87
C ASP A 45 -6.61 -27.14 -1.81
N LEU A 46 -7.29 -27.05 -0.66
CA LEU A 46 -6.97 -26.10 0.41
C LEU A 46 -6.97 -26.80 1.77
N ARG A 47 -5.78 -26.96 2.36
CA ARG A 47 -5.60 -27.56 3.68
C ARG A 47 -4.50 -26.89 4.50
N THR A 48 -4.69 -26.93 5.82
CA THR A 48 -3.62 -26.75 6.79
C THR A 48 -3.22 -28.11 7.33
N LEU A 49 -1.93 -28.43 7.31
CA LEU A 49 -1.34 -29.58 7.97
C LEU A 49 -0.68 -29.12 9.27
N THR A 50 -1.02 -29.74 10.40
CA THR A 50 -0.36 -29.48 11.69
C THR A 50 0.10 -30.79 12.30
N THR A 51 1.35 -30.85 12.70
CA THR A 51 1.89 -31.88 13.59
C THR A 51 2.09 -31.31 14.98
N ALA A 52 1.43 -31.90 15.96
CA ALA A 52 1.66 -31.62 17.38
C ALA A 52 2.58 -32.70 17.95
N SER A 53 3.57 -32.28 18.74
CA SER A 53 4.48 -33.21 19.42
C SER A 53 4.78 -32.78 20.86
N CYS A 54 5.06 -33.74 21.73
CA CYS A 54 5.52 -33.50 23.10
C CYS A 54 6.49 -34.58 23.57
N SER A 55 7.41 -34.22 24.46
CA SER A 55 8.40 -35.14 25.03
C SER A 55 8.91 -34.63 26.37
N ALA A 56 9.33 -35.55 27.24
CA ALA A 56 10.07 -35.22 28.46
C ALA A 56 11.47 -34.65 28.15
N SER A 57 12.05 -34.96 26.99
CA SER A 57 13.35 -34.41 26.57
C SER A 57 13.30 -32.97 26.07
N PHE A 58 12.10 -32.41 25.82
CA PHE A 58 12.01 -31.02 25.42
C PHE A 58 12.30 -30.12 26.64
N PRO A 59 13.25 -29.16 26.55
CA PRO A 59 13.62 -28.34 27.69
C PRO A 59 12.42 -27.54 28.20
N ALA A 60 12.02 -27.76 29.46
CA ALA A 60 10.90 -27.03 30.07
C ALA A 60 11.10 -25.51 30.05
N SER A 61 12.35 -25.04 30.06
CA SER A 61 12.71 -23.62 29.94
C SER A 61 12.34 -22.98 28.59
N GLU A 62 12.15 -23.78 27.53
CA GLU A 62 11.74 -23.30 26.21
C GLU A 62 10.22 -23.15 26.09
N GLY A 63 9.44 -23.80 26.97
CA GLY A 63 7.99 -23.78 26.94
C GLY A 63 7.39 -24.37 25.66
N ASP A 64 6.16 -23.97 25.35
CA ASP A 64 5.48 -24.38 24.12
C ASP A 64 5.98 -23.54 22.93
N SER A 65 6.02 -24.12 21.75
CA SER A 65 6.41 -23.42 20.53
C SER A 65 5.56 -23.81 19.32
N LEU A 66 5.46 -22.87 18.36
CA LEU A 66 4.82 -23.07 17.07
C LEU A 66 5.73 -22.58 15.94
N LEU A 67 5.97 -23.45 14.96
CA LEU A 67 6.55 -23.10 13.67
C LEU A 67 5.43 -23.07 12.63
N LEU A 68 5.19 -21.93 11.98
CA LEU A 68 4.15 -21.77 10.97
C LEU A 68 4.79 -21.44 9.62
N ASN A 69 4.65 -22.35 8.66
CA ASN A 69 5.30 -22.27 7.33
C ASN A 69 6.82 -22.04 7.41
N GLY A 70 7.49 -22.73 8.34
CA GLY A 70 8.93 -22.63 8.53
C GLY A 70 9.41 -21.49 9.43
N GLU A 71 8.53 -20.59 9.85
CA GLU A 71 8.90 -19.43 10.69
C GLU A 71 8.32 -19.53 12.11
N PRO A 72 9.06 -19.14 13.16
CA PRO A 72 8.54 -19.10 14.53
C PRO A 72 7.31 -18.18 14.65
N SER A 73 6.27 -18.66 15.32
CA SER A 73 5.03 -17.91 15.54
C SER A 73 4.77 -17.74 17.04
N ASP A 74 4.42 -16.51 17.44
CA ASP A 74 4.10 -16.20 18.83
C ASP A 74 2.79 -16.87 19.27
N ILE A 75 2.89 -17.72 20.30
CA ILE A 75 1.76 -18.40 20.92
C ILE A 75 1.45 -17.90 22.33
N SER A 76 2.12 -16.85 22.80
CA SER A 76 1.87 -16.24 24.12
C SER A 76 0.49 -15.55 24.20
N GLY A 77 -0.12 -15.29 23.05
CA GLY A 77 -1.44 -14.66 22.96
C GLY A 77 -2.54 -15.44 23.69
N ALA A 78 -3.42 -14.71 24.39
CA ALA A 78 -4.49 -15.26 25.23
C ALA A 78 -5.39 -16.30 24.53
N ARG A 79 -5.62 -16.14 23.22
CA ARG A 79 -6.44 -17.06 22.40
C ARG A 79 -5.80 -18.44 22.26
N THR A 80 -4.54 -18.50 21.87
CA THR A 80 -3.79 -19.76 21.74
C THR A 80 -3.60 -20.41 23.10
N GLN A 81 -3.22 -19.64 24.11
CA GLN A 81 -3.06 -20.14 25.48
C GLN A 81 -4.37 -20.70 26.06
N ALA A 82 -5.54 -20.14 25.70
CA ALA A 82 -6.82 -20.70 26.09
C ALA A 82 -7.07 -22.08 25.48
N CYS A 83 -6.78 -22.27 24.18
CA CYS A 83 -6.89 -23.58 23.54
C CYS A 83 -5.96 -24.61 24.18
N LEU A 84 -4.67 -24.26 24.38
CA LEU A 84 -3.68 -25.17 24.96
C LEU A 84 -4.04 -25.59 26.38
N ARG A 85 -4.48 -24.63 27.21
CA ARG A 85 -4.91 -24.91 28.60
C ARG A 85 -6.10 -25.85 28.65
N GLU A 86 -7.12 -25.62 27.82
CA GLU A 86 -8.32 -26.47 27.80
C GLU A 86 -8.01 -27.90 27.33
N LEU A 87 -7.18 -28.05 26.28
CA LEU A 87 -6.74 -29.36 25.78
C LEU A 87 -5.88 -30.11 26.82
N ARG A 88 -4.97 -29.41 27.50
CA ARG A 88 -4.16 -29.97 28.59
C ARG A 88 -5.02 -30.38 29.78
N SER A 89 -6.00 -29.56 30.17
CA SER A 89 -6.92 -29.87 31.28
C SER A 89 -7.66 -31.19 31.03
N ARG A 90 -8.17 -31.38 29.81
CA ARG A 90 -8.84 -32.63 29.39
C ARG A 90 -7.89 -33.82 29.42
N ARG A 91 -6.66 -33.65 28.93
CA ARG A 91 -5.63 -34.70 29.00
C ARG A 91 -5.25 -35.04 30.44
N ALA A 92 -5.07 -34.05 31.30
CA ALA A 92 -4.76 -34.23 32.71
C ALA A 92 -5.86 -35.00 33.44
N ALA A 93 -7.13 -34.75 33.13
CA ALA A 93 -8.25 -35.52 33.69
C ALA A 93 -8.18 -37.01 33.31
N LEU A 94 -7.83 -37.35 32.06
CA LEU A 94 -7.61 -38.74 31.65
C LEU A 94 -6.43 -39.37 32.40
N GLU A 95 -5.32 -38.64 32.52
CA GLU A 95 -4.12 -39.10 33.23
C GLU A 95 -4.32 -39.24 34.75
N GLN A 96 -5.29 -38.54 35.33
CA GLN A 96 -5.72 -38.69 36.72
C GLN A 96 -6.63 -39.91 36.91
N ALA A 97 -7.55 -40.15 35.95
CA ALA A 97 -8.44 -41.30 35.97
C ALA A 97 -7.69 -42.62 35.71
N ASP A 98 -6.68 -42.60 34.85
CA ASP A 98 -5.81 -43.75 34.56
C ASP A 98 -4.33 -43.39 34.77
N PRO A 99 -3.76 -43.72 35.95
CA PRO A 99 -2.35 -43.45 36.25
C PRO A 99 -1.35 -44.15 35.34
N SER A 100 -1.75 -45.18 34.58
CA SER A 100 -0.86 -45.90 33.65
C SER A 100 -0.54 -45.11 32.38
N LEU A 101 -1.35 -44.08 32.07
CA LEU A 101 -1.14 -43.22 30.91
C LEU A 101 0.11 -42.33 31.06
N PRO A 102 0.86 -42.08 29.98
CA PRO A 102 1.97 -41.13 29.99
C PRO A 102 1.47 -39.71 30.32
N LYS A 103 2.24 -38.96 31.11
CA LYS A 103 1.90 -37.61 31.59
C LYS A 103 2.11 -36.51 30.54
N LEU A 104 1.57 -36.72 29.35
CA LEU A 104 1.68 -35.83 28.19
C LEU A 104 1.20 -34.41 28.49
N SER A 105 0.20 -34.23 29.37
CA SER A 105 -0.32 -32.90 29.74
C SER A 105 0.73 -31.96 30.38
N THR A 106 1.79 -32.56 30.95
CA THR A 106 2.88 -31.85 31.64
C THR A 106 4.06 -31.51 30.73
N TYR A 107 4.16 -32.16 29.57
CA TYR A 107 5.28 -31.99 28.66
C TYR A 107 5.14 -30.70 27.83
N PRO A 108 6.26 -30.06 27.44
CA PRO A 108 6.23 -28.97 26.47
C PRO A 108 5.70 -29.44 25.11
N LEU A 109 4.86 -28.62 24.47
CA LEU A 109 4.34 -28.85 23.13
C LEU A 109 5.21 -28.16 22.08
N ARG A 110 5.63 -28.91 21.06
CA ARG A 110 6.22 -28.37 19.83
C ARG A 110 5.26 -28.61 18.68
N LEU A 111 4.74 -27.52 18.13
CA LEU A 111 3.76 -27.52 17.04
C LEU A 111 4.46 -27.09 15.75
N VAL A 112 4.26 -27.82 14.66
CA VAL A 112 4.70 -27.41 13.33
C VAL A 112 3.48 -27.44 12.41
N SER A 113 3.21 -26.33 11.73
CA SER A 113 2.04 -26.16 10.89
C SER A 113 2.40 -25.55 9.54
N GLU A 114 1.77 -26.04 8.48
CA GLU A 114 1.96 -25.58 7.10
C GLU A 114 0.63 -25.47 6.37
N ASN A 115 0.48 -24.45 5.53
CA ASN A 115 -0.66 -24.28 4.64
C ASN A 115 -0.20 -24.49 3.19
N ASN A 116 -1.00 -25.18 2.37
CA ASN A 116 -0.75 -25.26 0.92
C ASN A 116 -1.30 -24.04 0.15
N PHE A 117 -1.72 -23.00 0.86
CA PHE A 117 -2.23 -21.73 0.34
C PHE A 117 -1.63 -20.55 1.10
N PRO A 118 -1.52 -19.34 0.47
CA PRO A 118 -0.87 -18.22 1.11
C PRO A 118 -1.64 -17.74 2.36
N THR A 119 -0.95 -17.66 3.50
CA THR A 119 -1.54 -17.26 4.80
C THR A 119 -2.21 -15.87 4.77
N ALA A 120 -1.76 -14.97 3.89
CA ALA A 120 -2.28 -13.60 3.75
C ALA A 120 -3.41 -13.43 2.70
N ALA A 121 -3.72 -14.46 1.89
CA ALA A 121 -4.66 -14.34 0.76
C ALA A 121 -6.15 -14.26 1.16
N GLY A 122 -6.48 -13.91 2.41
CA GLY A 122 -7.89 -13.72 2.82
C GLY A 122 -8.77 -14.99 2.83
N LEU A 123 -8.23 -16.18 2.56
CA LEU A 123 -8.94 -17.47 2.48
C LEU A 123 -9.15 -18.14 3.86
N ALA A 124 -9.54 -17.36 4.87
CA ALA A 124 -9.79 -17.85 6.23
C ALA A 124 -8.65 -18.74 6.83
N SER A 125 -7.39 -18.40 6.57
CA SER A 125 -6.20 -19.16 7.02
C SER A 125 -6.15 -19.40 8.54
N SER A 126 -6.63 -18.46 9.35
CA SER A 126 -6.71 -18.63 10.81
C SER A 126 -7.75 -19.67 11.24
N ALA A 127 -8.83 -19.86 10.47
CA ALA A 127 -9.86 -20.84 10.79
C ALA A 127 -9.33 -22.27 10.62
N ALA A 128 -8.74 -22.56 9.45
CA ALA A 128 -8.12 -23.85 9.17
C ALA A 128 -6.94 -24.13 10.12
N GLY A 129 -6.10 -23.12 10.41
CA GLY A 129 -4.97 -23.25 11.33
C GLY A 129 -5.36 -23.64 12.76
N PHE A 130 -6.33 -22.93 13.37
CA PHE A 130 -6.77 -23.28 14.73
C PHE A 130 -7.54 -24.61 14.77
N ALA A 131 -8.28 -24.96 13.72
CA ALA A 131 -8.93 -26.27 13.61
C ALA A 131 -7.91 -27.41 13.54
N ALA A 132 -6.88 -27.27 12.70
CA ALA A 132 -5.79 -28.24 12.58
C ALA A 132 -5.01 -28.37 13.90
N LEU A 133 -4.69 -27.25 14.55
CA LEU A 133 -4.00 -27.22 15.84
C LEU A 133 -4.80 -27.94 16.93
N VAL A 134 -6.07 -27.59 17.11
CA VAL A 134 -6.92 -28.20 18.15
C VAL A 134 -7.08 -29.69 17.89
N ARG A 135 -7.32 -30.10 16.64
CA ARG A 135 -7.49 -31.51 16.29
C ARG A 135 -6.19 -32.30 16.40
N ALA A 136 -5.05 -31.75 15.98
CA ALA A 136 -3.75 -32.40 16.09
C ALA A 136 -3.37 -32.65 17.56
N ILE A 137 -3.59 -31.66 18.44
CA ILE A 137 -3.33 -31.82 19.89
C ILE A 137 -4.34 -32.79 20.51
N ALA A 138 -5.62 -32.73 20.15
CA ALA A 138 -6.61 -33.70 20.63
C ALA A 138 -6.26 -35.14 20.22
N ASN A 139 -5.74 -35.32 19.00
CA ASN A 139 -5.24 -36.61 18.52
C ASN A 139 -3.96 -37.05 19.25
N LEU A 140 -3.03 -36.12 19.54
CA LEU A 140 -1.82 -36.39 20.34
C LEU A 140 -2.17 -36.84 21.76
N TYR A 141 -3.18 -36.20 22.36
CA TYR A 141 -3.64 -36.47 23.72
C TYR A 141 -4.67 -37.60 23.81
N GLU A 142 -5.06 -38.19 22.67
CA GLU A 142 -6.05 -39.28 22.59
C GLU A 142 -7.36 -38.91 23.30
N LEU A 143 -7.81 -37.65 23.14
CA LEU A 143 -9.00 -37.16 23.82
C LEU A 143 -10.26 -37.84 23.25
N PRO A 144 -11.13 -38.43 24.08
CA PRO A 144 -12.41 -39.01 23.65
C PRO A 144 -13.47 -37.92 23.48
N THR A 145 -13.11 -36.82 22.82
CA THR A 145 -13.94 -35.61 22.67
C THR A 145 -14.52 -35.54 21.27
N SER A 146 -15.82 -35.32 21.17
CA SER A 146 -16.52 -35.18 19.88
C SER A 146 -16.04 -33.92 19.12
N PRO A 147 -16.20 -33.87 17.78
CA PRO A 147 -15.90 -32.65 17.03
C PRO A 147 -16.68 -31.42 17.52
N SER A 148 -17.92 -31.60 18.00
CA SER A 148 -18.75 -30.52 18.53
C SER A 148 -18.16 -29.94 19.83
N GLU A 149 -17.70 -30.80 20.75
CA GLU A 149 -17.04 -30.33 21.98
C GLU A 149 -15.67 -29.71 21.70
N LEU A 150 -14.89 -30.27 20.76
CA LEU A 150 -13.63 -29.64 20.31
C LEU A 150 -13.89 -28.26 19.67
N SER A 151 -15.08 -28.04 19.10
CA SER A 151 -15.44 -26.78 18.45
C SER A 151 -15.52 -25.63 19.46
N LEU A 152 -15.88 -25.90 20.72
CA LEU A 152 -15.85 -24.93 21.82
C LEU A 152 -14.42 -24.42 22.07
N ILE A 153 -13.42 -25.30 21.93
CA ILE A 153 -12.00 -24.97 22.10
C ILE A 153 -11.51 -24.18 20.88
N ALA A 154 -11.79 -24.66 19.67
CA ALA A 154 -11.39 -24.01 18.43
C ALA A 154 -11.97 -22.58 18.31
N ARG A 155 -13.22 -22.38 18.76
CA ARG A 155 -13.87 -21.07 18.84
C ARG A 155 -13.05 -20.05 19.63
N GLN A 156 -12.50 -20.44 20.78
CA GLN A 156 -11.70 -19.53 21.62
C GLN A 156 -10.38 -19.11 20.96
N GLY A 157 -9.80 -19.98 20.13
CA GLY A 157 -8.63 -19.65 19.30
C GLY A 157 -8.98 -18.67 18.18
N SER A 158 -9.94 -19.05 17.35
CA SER A 158 -10.48 -18.23 16.27
C SER A 158 -11.93 -18.61 16.05
N GLY A 159 -12.87 -17.66 16.22
CA GLY A 159 -14.32 -17.95 16.23
C GLY A 159 -14.78 -18.89 15.11
N SER A 160 -14.45 -18.57 13.85
CA SER A 160 -14.82 -19.37 12.68
C SER A 160 -14.09 -20.72 12.54
N ALA A 161 -13.04 -20.98 13.32
CA ALA A 161 -12.33 -22.27 13.33
C ALA A 161 -13.22 -23.41 13.82
N CYS A 162 -14.21 -23.11 14.68
CA CYS A 162 -15.16 -24.12 15.16
C CYS A 162 -15.86 -24.85 14.00
N ARG A 163 -16.20 -24.13 12.92
CA ARG A 163 -16.87 -24.70 11.74
C ARG A 163 -15.95 -25.59 10.91
N SER A 164 -14.63 -25.36 10.94
CA SER A 164 -13.64 -26.21 10.26
C SER A 164 -13.39 -27.55 10.96
N LEU A 165 -14.09 -27.86 12.06
CA LEU A 165 -14.04 -29.19 12.68
C LEU A 165 -14.99 -30.21 12.04
N PHE A 166 -15.82 -29.78 11.10
CA PHE A 166 -16.77 -30.63 10.38
C PHE A 166 -16.63 -30.48 8.86
N GLY A 167 -17.02 -31.53 8.13
CA GLY A 167 -17.16 -31.52 6.68
C GLY A 167 -18.54 -31.03 6.24
N GLY A 168 -18.70 -30.77 4.94
CA GLY A 168 -19.98 -30.41 4.35
C GLY A 168 -20.43 -29.00 4.68
N TYR A 169 -21.62 -28.90 5.29
CA TYR A 169 -22.31 -27.65 5.61
C TYR A 169 -22.42 -27.51 7.11
N VAL A 170 -21.88 -26.42 7.65
CA VAL A 170 -21.62 -26.31 9.08
C VAL A 170 -22.15 -24.99 9.62
N ALA A 171 -23.03 -25.08 10.61
CA ALA A 171 -23.51 -23.93 11.37
C ALA A 171 -22.61 -23.71 12.59
N TRP A 172 -22.32 -22.46 12.91
CA TRP A 172 -21.90 -22.06 14.24
C TRP A 172 -23.10 -21.43 14.95
N ARG A 173 -23.62 -22.14 15.94
CA ARG A 173 -24.73 -21.70 16.78
C ARG A 173 -24.23 -20.62 17.74
N MET A 174 -24.91 -19.47 17.79
CA MET A 174 -24.46 -18.37 18.64
C MET A 174 -24.53 -18.70 20.13
N GLY A 175 -25.47 -19.56 20.54
CA GLY A 175 -25.73 -19.87 21.94
C GLY A 175 -26.28 -18.67 22.73
N ASP A 176 -26.94 -18.95 23.84
CA ASP A 176 -27.58 -17.96 24.71
C ASP A 176 -26.93 -17.95 26.11
N LYS A 177 -26.16 -18.98 26.47
CA LYS A 177 -25.46 -19.02 27.76
C LYS A 177 -24.26 -18.08 27.77
N ALA A 178 -24.12 -17.34 28.88
CA ALA A 178 -23.02 -16.40 29.09
C ALA A 178 -21.64 -17.09 29.20
N ASP A 179 -21.60 -18.34 29.66
CA ASP A 179 -20.38 -19.15 29.73
C ASP A 179 -19.94 -19.68 28.34
N GLY A 180 -20.80 -19.55 27.33
CA GLY A 180 -20.55 -20.00 25.98
C GLY A 180 -20.56 -21.51 25.80
N THR A 181 -21.07 -22.29 26.74
CA THR A 181 -21.09 -23.77 26.66
C THR A 181 -22.00 -24.30 25.55
N ASP A 182 -22.93 -23.47 25.07
CA ASP A 182 -23.87 -23.78 23.97
C ASP A 182 -23.51 -23.11 22.63
N SER A 183 -22.44 -22.31 22.58
CA SER A 183 -21.97 -21.68 21.34
C SER A 183 -20.98 -22.58 20.60
N MET A 184 -21.50 -23.62 19.94
CA MET A 184 -20.71 -24.66 19.27
C MET A 184 -21.01 -24.75 17.77
N ALA A 185 -20.13 -25.45 17.05
CA ALA A 185 -20.39 -25.84 15.67
C ALA A 185 -21.28 -27.09 15.62
N ASP A 186 -22.13 -27.11 14.61
CA ASP A 186 -23.17 -28.10 14.36
C ASP A 186 -23.16 -28.44 12.86
N GLN A 187 -23.16 -29.72 12.52
CA GLN A 187 -23.12 -30.17 11.14
C GLN A 187 -24.54 -30.21 10.58
N VAL A 188 -24.85 -29.27 9.69
CA VAL A 188 -26.17 -29.16 9.05
C VAL A 188 -26.36 -30.28 8.03
N ALA A 189 -25.31 -30.58 7.26
CA ALA A 189 -25.29 -31.70 6.32
C ALA A 189 -23.85 -32.12 6.04
N GLU A 190 -23.63 -33.42 5.79
CA GLU A 190 -22.35 -33.96 5.35
C GLU A 190 -22.00 -33.50 3.93
N ALA A 191 -20.72 -33.62 3.52
CA ALA A 191 -20.34 -33.30 2.14
C ALA A 191 -21.02 -34.23 1.12
N SER A 192 -21.24 -35.49 1.51
CA SER A 192 -21.98 -36.51 0.76
C SER A 192 -23.44 -36.14 0.46
N HIS A 193 -24.04 -35.24 1.26
CA HIS A 193 -25.41 -34.80 1.05
C HIS A 193 -25.57 -34.02 -0.25
N TRP A 194 -24.64 -33.11 -0.56
CA TRP A 194 -24.71 -32.29 -1.77
C TRP A 194 -23.33 -32.18 -2.45
N PRO A 195 -22.84 -33.31 -3.01
CA PRO A 195 -21.47 -33.43 -3.49
C PRO A 195 -21.21 -32.62 -4.76
N ASP A 196 -22.26 -32.23 -5.50
CA ASP A 196 -22.16 -31.46 -6.74
C ASP A 196 -21.80 -29.99 -6.51
N MET A 197 -21.76 -29.52 -5.26
CA MET A 197 -21.40 -28.14 -4.93
C MET A 197 -19.92 -27.88 -5.24
N ARG A 198 -19.65 -26.89 -6.09
CA ARG A 198 -18.32 -26.44 -6.50
C ARG A 198 -18.11 -24.98 -6.08
N ALA A 199 -16.84 -24.59 -6.00
CA ALA A 199 -16.44 -23.22 -5.71
C ALA A 199 -15.27 -22.80 -6.62
N LEU A 200 -15.40 -21.64 -7.26
CA LEU A 200 -14.33 -20.96 -7.97
C LEU A 200 -13.92 -19.74 -7.16
N ILE A 201 -12.66 -19.69 -6.73
CA ILE A 201 -12.12 -18.56 -5.97
C ILE A 201 -11.28 -17.69 -6.90
N LEU A 202 -11.62 -16.41 -6.99
CA LEU A 202 -10.85 -15.40 -7.71
C LEU A 202 -9.97 -14.64 -6.71
N VAL A 203 -8.65 -14.85 -6.78
CA VAL A 203 -7.68 -14.20 -5.90
C VAL A 203 -7.32 -12.84 -6.48
N VAL A 204 -7.94 -11.79 -5.95
CA VAL A 204 -7.78 -10.39 -6.38
C VAL A 204 -6.54 -9.74 -5.75
N SER A 205 -6.23 -10.06 -4.50
CA SER A 205 -5.02 -9.56 -3.84
C SER A 205 -4.48 -10.57 -2.83
N ALA A 206 -3.16 -10.72 -2.81
CA ALA A 206 -2.42 -11.43 -1.77
C ALA A 206 -1.84 -10.47 -0.71
N ALA A 207 -2.09 -9.16 -0.84
CA ALA A 207 -1.58 -8.16 0.09
C ALA A 207 -2.25 -8.28 1.47
N LYS A 208 -1.51 -7.87 2.52
CA LYS A 208 -2.03 -7.87 3.89
C LYS A 208 -3.24 -6.95 3.99
N LYS A 209 -4.30 -7.43 4.67
CA LYS A 209 -5.54 -6.68 4.89
C LYS A 209 -5.25 -5.33 5.57
N GLY A 210 -5.81 -4.24 5.04
CA GLY A 210 -5.69 -2.91 5.66
C GLY A 210 -6.31 -2.83 7.07
N VAL A 211 -7.48 -3.44 7.26
CA VAL A 211 -8.13 -3.59 8.57
C VAL A 211 -8.28 -5.09 8.89
N SER A 212 -7.87 -5.50 10.09
CA SER A 212 -8.04 -6.90 10.52
C SER A 212 -9.51 -7.20 10.84
N SER A 213 -9.96 -8.43 10.57
CA SER A 213 -11.35 -8.84 10.82
C SER A 213 -11.77 -8.64 12.29
N SER A 214 -10.88 -8.90 13.25
CA SER A 214 -11.18 -8.75 14.69
C SER A 214 -11.39 -7.29 15.09
N SER A 215 -10.54 -6.38 14.61
CA SER A 215 -10.72 -4.95 14.90
C SER A 215 -11.93 -4.39 14.17
N GLY A 216 -12.09 -4.74 12.89
CA GLY A 216 -13.19 -4.25 12.06
C GLY A 216 -14.55 -4.65 12.61
N MET A 217 -14.72 -5.90 13.03
CA MET A 217 -16.02 -6.37 13.50
C MET A 217 -16.47 -5.74 14.81
N GLN A 218 -15.53 -5.47 15.73
CA GLN A 218 -15.87 -4.77 16.97
C GLN A 218 -16.15 -3.29 16.72
N GLN A 219 -15.50 -2.68 15.74
CA GLN A 219 -15.85 -1.33 15.31
C GLN A 219 -17.27 -1.29 14.74
N THR A 220 -17.64 -2.26 13.89
CA THR A 220 -19.01 -2.37 13.37
C THR A 220 -20.03 -2.52 14.49
N VAL A 221 -19.78 -3.40 15.46
CA VAL A 221 -20.64 -3.55 16.66
C VAL A 221 -20.81 -2.23 17.40
N ALA A 222 -19.74 -1.44 17.52
CA ALA A 222 -19.76 -0.19 18.26
C ALA A 222 -20.47 0.96 17.53
N THR A 223 -20.38 1.04 16.20
CA THR A 223 -20.74 2.26 15.47
C THR A 223 -21.82 2.11 14.40
N SER A 224 -22.05 0.91 13.85
CA SER A 224 -23.00 0.72 12.75
C SER A 224 -24.44 0.69 13.25
N GLY A 225 -25.29 1.56 12.71
CA GLY A 225 -26.72 1.56 12.95
C GLY A 225 -27.42 0.39 12.27
N LEU A 226 -27.02 0.06 11.04
CA LEU A 226 -27.59 -1.05 10.25
C LEU A 226 -27.29 -2.43 10.85
N PHE A 227 -26.16 -2.55 11.56
CA PHE A 227 -25.73 -3.83 12.13
C PHE A 227 -26.71 -4.40 13.17
N ARG A 228 -27.43 -3.54 13.91
CA ARG A 228 -28.43 -3.98 14.89
C ARG A 228 -29.59 -4.72 14.24
N GLU A 229 -30.12 -4.18 13.15
CA GLU A 229 -31.20 -4.83 12.38
C GLU A 229 -30.71 -6.13 11.74
N ARG A 230 -29.46 -6.14 11.25
CA ARG A 230 -28.85 -7.33 10.67
C ARG A 230 -28.87 -8.51 11.65
N ILE A 231 -28.40 -8.30 12.88
CA ILE A 231 -28.28 -9.40 13.86
C ILE A 231 -29.62 -9.79 14.49
N ALA A 232 -30.57 -8.85 14.60
CA ALA A 232 -31.87 -9.10 15.22
C ALA A 232 -32.84 -9.83 14.28
N THR A 233 -32.87 -9.46 13.00
CA THR A 233 -33.93 -9.89 12.07
C THR A 233 -33.36 -10.64 10.86
N VAL A 234 -32.34 -10.06 10.21
CA VAL A 234 -31.86 -10.56 8.91
C VAL A 234 -31.16 -11.91 9.04
N VAL A 235 -30.19 -12.03 9.95
CA VAL A 235 -29.41 -13.25 10.09
C VAL A 235 -30.25 -14.44 10.59
N PRO A 236 -31.11 -14.31 11.61
CA PRO A 236 -31.98 -15.42 12.02
C PRO A 236 -32.86 -15.95 10.88
N GLY A 237 -33.45 -15.06 10.08
CA GLY A 237 -34.21 -15.44 8.89
C GLY A 237 -33.35 -16.14 7.83
N ASN A 238 -32.17 -15.58 7.53
CA ASN A 238 -31.23 -16.16 6.57
C ASN A 238 -30.72 -17.55 7.00
N MET A 239 -30.46 -17.77 8.30
CA MET A 239 -30.06 -19.08 8.82
C MET A 239 -31.15 -20.13 8.55
N ALA A 240 -32.40 -19.84 8.89
CA ALA A 240 -33.52 -20.77 8.68
C ALA A 240 -33.73 -21.11 7.19
N ILE A 241 -33.67 -20.09 6.32
CA ILE A 241 -33.81 -20.28 4.87
C ILE A 241 -32.61 -21.07 4.32
N MET A 242 -31.39 -20.76 4.75
CA MET A 242 -30.18 -21.45 4.28
C MET A 242 -30.14 -22.92 4.69
N GLU A 243 -30.50 -23.24 5.94
CA GLU A 243 -30.56 -24.63 6.41
C GLU A 243 -31.60 -25.43 5.62
N LYS A 244 -32.77 -24.85 5.36
CA LYS A 244 -33.79 -25.46 4.49
C LYS A 244 -33.28 -25.66 3.05
N ALA A 245 -32.65 -24.65 2.47
CA ALA A 245 -32.10 -24.72 1.11
C ALA A 245 -31.04 -25.83 0.98
N ILE A 246 -30.20 -26.01 2.00
CA ILE A 246 -29.21 -27.09 2.05
C ILE A 246 -29.91 -28.44 2.19
N ALA A 247 -30.87 -28.58 3.09
CA ALA A 247 -31.63 -29.82 3.27
C ALA A 247 -32.32 -30.28 1.98
N GLU A 248 -32.92 -29.34 1.24
CA GLU A 248 -33.67 -29.58 0.01
C GLU A 248 -32.81 -29.56 -1.27
N LYS A 249 -31.50 -29.24 -1.15
CA LYS A 249 -30.58 -29.00 -2.29
C LYS A 249 -31.10 -27.95 -3.28
N ASP A 250 -31.78 -26.93 -2.75
CA ASP A 250 -32.30 -25.78 -3.51
C ASP A 250 -31.16 -24.77 -3.73
N PHE A 251 -30.52 -24.89 -4.90
CA PHE A 251 -29.40 -24.01 -5.25
C PHE A 251 -29.83 -22.56 -5.43
N GLU A 252 -31.02 -22.29 -5.96
CA GLU A 252 -31.46 -20.92 -6.21
C GLU A 252 -31.65 -20.18 -4.89
N LYS A 253 -32.28 -20.84 -3.91
CA LYS A 253 -32.43 -20.26 -2.58
C LYS A 253 -31.10 -20.16 -1.82
N PHE A 254 -30.24 -21.17 -1.92
CA PHE A 254 -28.88 -21.11 -1.39
C PHE A 254 -28.11 -19.91 -1.97
N ALA A 255 -28.18 -19.72 -3.28
CA ALA A 255 -27.49 -18.65 -4.00
C ALA A 255 -28.01 -17.27 -3.61
N GLU A 256 -29.33 -17.10 -3.58
CA GLU A 256 -29.97 -15.83 -3.18
C GLU A 256 -29.52 -15.41 -1.77
N VAL A 257 -29.60 -16.31 -0.79
CA VAL A 257 -29.20 -15.99 0.60
C VAL A 257 -27.71 -15.72 0.67
N THR A 258 -26.87 -16.51 -0.01
CA THR A 258 -25.42 -16.32 -0.04
C THR A 258 -25.01 -14.93 -0.54
N MET A 259 -25.57 -14.50 -1.67
CA MET A 259 -25.26 -13.20 -2.27
C MET A 259 -25.81 -12.05 -1.43
N ARG A 260 -27.06 -12.15 -0.97
CA ARG A 260 -27.69 -11.11 -0.13
C ARG A 260 -27.02 -10.97 1.22
N ASP A 261 -26.61 -12.07 1.86
CA ASP A 261 -25.94 -12.00 3.16
C ASP A 261 -24.51 -11.47 3.04
N SER A 262 -23.80 -11.81 1.96
CA SER A 262 -22.51 -11.19 1.61
C SER A 262 -22.67 -9.66 1.48
N ASN A 263 -23.66 -9.21 0.70
CA ASN A 263 -23.91 -7.78 0.50
C ASN A 263 -24.34 -7.08 1.79
N SER A 264 -25.18 -7.71 2.60
CA SER A 264 -25.61 -7.19 3.91
C SER A 264 -24.43 -7.06 4.88
N PHE A 265 -23.52 -8.04 4.91
CA PHE A 265 -22.28 -7.94 5.68
C PHE A 265 -21.42 -6.73 5.27
N HIS A 266 -21.12 -6.57 3.98
CA HIS A 266 -20.33 -5.43 3.50
C HIS A 266 -21.05 -4.09 3.64
N ALA A 267 -22.39 -4.06 3.60
CA ALA A 267 -23.17 -2.86 3.91
C ALA A 267 -22.97 -2.41 5.37
N THR A 268 -22.96 -3.34 6.32
CA THR A 268 -22.65 -2.99 7.73
C THR A 268 -21.20 -2.55 7.92
N CYS A 269 -20.27 -3.04 7.10
CA CYS A 269 -18.89 -2.54 7.08
C CYS A 269 -18.82 -1.10 6.56
N ALA A 270 -19.57 -0.78 5.49
CA ALA A 270 -19.65 0.59 4.96
C ALA A 270 -20.35 1.57 5.92
N ASP A 271 -21.30 1.09 6.72
CA ASP A 271 -21.99 1.85 7.77
C ASP A 271 -21.19 1.97 9.08
N THR A 272 -20.03 1.31 9.18
CA THR A 272 -19.11 1.47 10.31
C THR A 272 -18.44 2.86 10.26
N TYR A 273 -18.02 3.42 11.40
CA TYR A 273 -17.28 4.69 11.44
C TYR A 273 -15.92 4.54 12.14
N PRO A 274 -14.78 4.82 11.48
CA PRO A 274 -14.65 5.07 10.04
C PRO A 274 -15.13 3.88 9.17
N PRO A 275 -15.56 4.13 7.91
CA PRO A 275 -16.08 3.07 7.05
C PRO A 275 -15.01 2.05 6.69
N ILE A 276 -15.43 0.79 6.59
CA ILE A 276 -14.57 -0.34 6.24
C ILE A 276 -14.93 -0.81 4.83
N PHE A 277 -13.98 -0.73 3.91
CA PHE A 277 -14.14 -1.20 2.53
C PHE A 277 -13.21 -2.39 2.26
N TYR A 278 -13.78 -3.59 2.22
CA TYR A 278 -13.05 -4.81 1.86
C TYR A 278 -13.13 -5.11 0.35
N MET A 279 -14.30 -4.90 -0.26
CA MET A 279 -14.49 -5.07 -1.70
C MET A 279 -13.90 -3.89 -2.47
N ASN A 280 -13.21 -4.18 -3.57
CA ASN A 280 -12.70 -3.20 -4.52
C ASN A 280 -13.45 -3.29 -5.87
N ASP A 281 -12.97 -2.58 -6.89
CA ASP A 281 -13.62 -2.56 -8.20
C ASP A 281 -13.57 -3.91 -8.91
N VAL A 282 -12.54 -4.72 -8.67
CA VAL A 282 -12.44 -6.10 -9.18
C VAL A 282 -13.49 -7.00 -8.51
N SER A 283 -13.73 -6.84 -7.20
CA SER A 283 -14.81 -7.52 -6.49
C SER A 283 -16.18 -7.17 -7.10
N ARG A 284 -16.42 -5.88 -7.40
CA ARG A 284 -17.65 -5.42 -8.05
C ARG A 284 -17.78 -5.93 -9.48
N ALA A 285 -16.68 -6.07 -10.22
CA ALA A 285 -16.66 -6.70 -11.53
C ALA A 285 -17.04 -8.19 -11.46
N ALA A 286 -16.56 -8.92 -10.45
CA ALA A 286 -16.95 -10.32 -10.23
C ALA A 286 -18.45 -10.46 -9.90
N ILE A 287 -19.02 -9.54 -9.13
CA ILE A 287 -20.48 -9.47 -8.90
C ILE A 287 -21.22 -9.33 -10.23
N ARG A 288 -20.86 -8.34 -11.05
CA ARG A 288 -21.50 -8.10 -12.35
C ARG A 288 -21.38 -9.30 -13.30
N ALA A 289 -20.24 -9.98 -13.28
CA ALA A 289 -20.04 -11.19 -14.06
C ALA A 289 -20.99 -12.31 -13.64
N VAL A 290 -21.14 -12.56 -12.34
CA VAL A 290 -22.07 -13.59 -11.83
C VAL A 290 -23.52 -13.25 -12.17
N GLU A 291 -23.94 -12.00 -12.00
CA GLU A 291 -25.30 -11.57 -12.38
C GLU A 291 -25.56 -11.78 -13.88
N ALA A 292 -24.60 -11.42 -14.75
CA ALA A 292 -24.71 -11.65 -16.19
C ALA A 292 -24.76 -13.14 -16.57
N ILE A 293 -24.02 -14.00 -15.87
CA ILE A 293 -24.06 -15.45 -16.04
C ILE A 293 -25.45 -15.99 -15.68
N ASN A 294 -26.01 -15.57 -14.55
CA ASN A 294 -27.35 -15.97 -14.11
C ASN A 294 -28.44 -15.49 -15.08
N GLU A 295 -28.35 -14.24 -15.52
CA GLU A 295 -29.28 -13.65 -16.49
C GLU A 295 -29.28 -14.45 -17.81
N LYS A 296 -28.10 -14.76 -18.35
CA LYS A 296 -28.02 -15.57 -19.58
C LYS A 296 -28.57 -16.97 -19.40
N ALA A 297 -28.30 -17.60 -18.27
CA ALA A 297 -28.77 -18.95 -17.99
C ALA A 297 -30.29 -19.02 -17.79
N GLY A 298 -30.96 -17.87 -17.57
CA GLY A 298 -32.40 -17.79 -17.30
C GLY A 298 -32.81 -18.32 -15.93
N ARG A 299 -31.84 -18.67 -15.08
CA ARG A 299 -32.00 -19.13 -13.69
C ARG A 299 -30.72 -18.86 -12.90
N THR A 300 -30.78 -18.96 -11.58
CA THR A 300 -29.59 -18.77 -10.73
C THR A 300 -28.68 -20.00 -10.82
N VAL A 301 -27.50 -19.86 -11.43
CA VAL A 301 -26.50 -20.93 -11.62
C VAL A 301 -25.17 -20.65 -10.90
N ALA A 302 -24.96 -19.42 -10.48
CA ALA A 302 -23.78 -18.98 -9.74
C ALA A 302 -24.16 -18.05 -8.57
N ALA A 303 -23.39 -18.13 -7.49
CA ALA A 303 -23.55 -17.30 -6.30
C ALA A 303 -22.21 -16.75 -5.82
N TYR A 304 -22.04 -15.43 -5.79
CA TYR A 304 -20.84 -14.82 -5.22
C TYR A 304 -20.95 -14.65 -3.70
N THR A 305 -19.81 -14.71 -3.04
CA THR A 305 -19.67 -14.29 -1.65
C THR A 305 -18.28 -13.74 -1.38
N PHE A 306 -18.19 -12.76 -0.48
CA PHE A 306 -16.95 -12.07 -0.12
C PHE A 306 -16.80 -12.05 1.40
N ASP A 307 -15.63 -12.42 1.88
CA ASP A 307 -15.26 -12.28 3.30
C ASP A 307 -14.60 -10.92 3.57
N ALA A 308 -13.84 -10.79 4.65
CA ALA A 308 -13.09 -9.59 4.99
C ALA A 308 -11.85 -9.42 4.07
N GLY A 309 -12.08 -9.20 2.78
CA GLY A 309 -11.09 -8.95 1.72
C GLY A 309 -11.74 -8.91 0.33
N PRO A 310 -10.97 -8.61 -0.73
CA PRO A 310 -11.52 -8.41 -2.07
C PRO A 310 -11.75 -9.70 -2.87
N ASN A 311 -11.33 -10.85 -2.36
CA ASN A 311 -11.38 -12.13 -3.09
C ASN A 311 -12.82 -12.63 -3.20
N ALA A 312 -13.22 -12.99 -4.43
CA ALA A 312 -14.54 -13.54 -4.71
C ALA A 312 -14.51 -15.06 -4.54
N VAL A 313 -15.47 -15.62 -3.83
CA VAL A 313 -15.78 -17.05 -3.86
C VAL A 313 -17.10 -17.22 -4.60
N ILE A 314 -17.10 -18.02 -5.66
CA ILE A 314 -18.25 -18.20 -6.54
C ILE A 314 -18.69 -19.66 -6.43
N TYR A 315 -19.84 -19.89 -5.80
CA TYR A 315 -20.47 -21.20 -5.73
C TYR A 315 -21.28 -21.48 -6.98
N TYR A 316 -21.26 -22.73 -7.42
CA TYR A 316 -22.03 -23.25 -8.55
C TYR A 316 -22.20 -24.76 -8.39
N GLN A 317 -23.09 -25.37 -9.16
CA GLN A 317 -23.19 -26.83 -9.23
C GLN A 317 -22.34 -27.37 -10.38
N GLU A 318 -21.79 -28.57 -10.23
CA GLU A 318 -20.94 -29.21 -11.24
C GLU A 318 -21.55 -29.20 -12.65
N LYS A 319 -22.86 -29.41 -12.78
CA LYS A 319 -23.58 -29.33 -14.07
C LYS A 319 -23.50 -27.96 -14.76
N ASP A 320 -23.24 -26.90 -14.00
CA ASP A 320 -23.16 -25.51 -14.46
C ASP A 320 -21.70 -25.03 -14.66
N THR A 321 -20.73 -25.95 -14.63
CA THR A 321 -19.29 -25.66 -14.82
C THR A 321 -19.03 -24.89 -16.11
N GLU A 322 -19.63 -25.30 -17.24
CA GLU A 322 -19.42 -24.61 -18.52
C GLU A 322 -19.88 -23.15 -18.48
N ALA A 323 -21.05 -22.88 -17.87
CA ALA A 323 -21.57 -21.52 -17.73
C ALA A 323 -20.66 -20.64 -16.85
N VAL A 324 -20.19 -21.18 -15.73
CA VAL A 324 -19.44 -20.40 -14.73
C VAL A 324 -17.94 -20.38 -15.05
N VAL A 325 -17.29 -21.55 -14.99
CA VAL A 325 -15.86 -21.69 -15.23
C VAL A 325 -15.52 -21.35 -16.67
N GLY A 326 -16.34 -21.75 -17.64
CA GLY A 326 -16.10 -21.41 -19.04
C GLY A 326 -16.06 -19.90 -19.29
N THR A 327 -16.99 -19.15 -18.69
CA THR A 327 -17.01 -17.68 -18.79
C THR A 327 -15.77 -17.05 -18.16
N PHE A 328 -15.45 -17.37 -16.90
CA PHE A 328 -14.28 -16.80 -16.22
C PHE A 328 -12.96 -17.21 -16.87
N TYR A 329 -12.84 -18.46 -17.32
CA TYR A 329 -11.63 -18.96 -17.98
C TYR A 329 -11.32 -18.19 -19.26
N HIS A 330 -12.30 -17.96 -20.15
CA HIS A 330 -12.08 -17.21 -21.39
C HIS A 330 -11.80 -15.73 -21.14
N VAL A 331 -12.43 -15.14 -20.11
CA VAL A 331 -12.13 -13.78 -19.70
C VAL A 331 -10.70 -13.68 -19.18
N LEU A 332 -10.21 -14.67 -18.44
CA LEU A 332 -8.91 -14.61 -17.78
C LEU A 332 -7.75 -15.23 -18.58
N GLN A 333 -8.02 -15.93 -19.69
CA GLN A 333 -7.03 -16.58 -20.55
C GLN A 333 -5.97 -15.62 -21.13
N GLY A 334 -6.30 -14.34 -21.33
CA GLY A 334 -5.35 -13.36 -21.86
C GLY A 334 -4.22 -12.95 -20.90
N ALA A 335 -4.20 -13.47 -19.66
CA ALA A 335 -3.35 -12.99 -18.58
C ALA A 335 -2.48 -14.08 -17.90
N ASP A 336 -2.31 -15.28 -18.50
CA ASP A 336 -1.51 -16.39 -17.94
C ASP A 336 -1.82 -16.74 -16.46
N ILE A 337 -3.09 -16.62 -16.07
CA ILE A 337 -3.51 -16.86 -14.68
C ILE A 337 -3.48 -18.35 -14.36
N GLY A 338 -2.65 -18.73 -13.39
CA GLY A 338 -2.52 -20.10 -12.90
C GLY A 338 -3.67 -20.57 -11.98
N GLY A 339 -3.74 -21.88 -11.76
CA GLY A 339 -4.65 -22.52 -10.80
C GLY A 339 -5.90 -23.19 -11.39
N TRP A 340 -6.04 -23.17 -12.72
CA TRP A 340 -7.05 -23.96 -13.42
C TRP A 340 -6.70 -25.45 -13.43
N LYS A 341 -7.68 -26.32 -13.20
CA LYS A 341 -7.53 -27.76 -13.34
C LYS A 341 -7.73 -28.15 -14.79
N SER A 342 -6.66 -28.57 -15.48
CA SER A 342 -6.66 -28.80 -16.94
C SER A 342 -7.76 -29.75 -17.44
N ALA A 343 -8.15 -30.74 -16.63
CA ALA A 343 -9.26 -31.64 -16.96
C ALA A 343 -10.61 -30.91 -17.02
N ASP A 344 -10.83 -29.93 -16.13
CA ASP A 344 -12.11 -29.24 -15.95
C ASP A 344 -12.30 -28.09 -16.94
N ILE A 345 -11.21 -27.56 -17.52
CA ILE A 345 -11.26 -26.46 -18.50
C ILE A 345 -11.19 -26.92 -19.96
N LYS A 346 -10.85 -28.19 -20.22
CA LYS A 346 -10.63 -28.70 -21.57
C LYS A 346 -11.95 -28.75 -22.34
N GLY A 347 -12.07 -27.90 -23.37
CA GLY A 347 -13.23 -27.89 -24.27
C GLY A 347 -14.43 -27.08 -23.76
N LEU A 348 -14.31 -26.39 -22.62
CA LEU A 348 -15.32 -25.43 -22.19
C LEU A 348 -15.44 -24.31 -23.22
N LYS A 349 -16.66 -23.84 -23.48
CA LYS A 349 -16.92 -22.66 -24.32
C LYS A 349 -17.41 -21.50 -23.44
N PRO A 350 -17.14 -20.24 -23.81
CA PRO A 350 -17.74 -19.12 -23.10
C PRO A 350 -19.25 -19.12 -23.38
N THR A 351 -20.07 -19.21 -22.33
CA THR A 351 -21.53 -19.13 -22.47
C THR A 351 -22.01 -17.70 -22.70
N ILE A 352 -21.24 -16.71 -22.22
CA ILE A 352 -21.43 -15.28 -22.51
C ILE A 352 -20.11 -14.58 -22.80
N SER A 353 -20.21 -13.47 -23.54
CA SER A 353 -19.19 -12.42 -23.52
C SER A 353 -19.58 -11.39 -22.47
N LEU A 354 -18.69 -11.13 -21.52
CA LEU A 354 -18.88 -10.04 -20.57
C LEU A 354 -18.66 -8.69 -21.25
N ASP A 355 -19.24 -7.63 -20.66
CA ASP A 355 -18.90 -6.24 -20.99
C ASP A 355 -17.37 -6.02 -20.92
N GLU A 356 -16.83 -5.25 -21.86
CA GLU A 356 -15.38 -5.07 -22.00
C GLU A 356 -14.75 -4.45 -20.74
N ASN A 357 -15.44 -3.54 -20.05
CA ASN A 357 -14.91 -2.94 -18.82
C ASN A 357 -14.89 -3.96 -17.67
N VAL A 358 -15.94 -4.78 -17.54
CA VAL A 358 -16.00 -5.86 -16.54
C VAL A 358 -14.89 -6.88 -16.81
N ALA A 359 -14.73 -7.30 -18.07
CA ALA A 359 -13.67 -8.22 -18.47
C ALA A 359 -12.27 -7.63 -18.24
N GLY A 360 -12.06 -6.35 -18.55
CA GLY A 360 -10.81 -5.64 -18.35
C GLY A 360 -10.40 -5.55 -16.87
N LEU A 361 -11.34 -5.20 -15.99
CA LEU A 361 -11.11 -5.15 -14.54
C LEU A 361 -10.76 -6.52 -13.96
N LEU A 362 -11.43 -7.59 -14.41
CA LEU A 362 -11.13 -8.96 -13.98
C LEU A 362 -9.74 -9.40 -14.45
N LYS A 363 -9.39 -9.14 -15.71
CA LYS A 363 -8.06 -9.46 -16.28
C LYS A 363 -6.93 -8.74 -15.55
N GLY A 364 -7.08 -7.44 -15.29
CA GLY A 364 -6.05 -6.65 -14.62
C GLY A 364 -5.97 -6.88 -13.10
N GLY A 365 -7.01 -7.46 -12.50
CA GLY A 365 -7.17 -7.54 -11.06
C GLY A 365 -7.06 -8.93 -10.43
N VAL A 366 -7.32 -10.00 -11.19
CA VAL A 366 -7.22 -11.37 -10.67
C VAL A 366 -5.79 -11.88 -10.87
N SER A 367 -5.16 -12.36 -9.81
CA SER A 367 -3.78 -12.87 -9.82
C SER A 367 -3.70 -14.39 -9.93
N ARG A 368 -4.72 -15.10 -9.45
CA ARG A 368 -4.80 -16.57 -9.42
C ARG A 368 -6.24 -17.00 -9.29
N VAL A 369 -6.55 -18.20 -9.76
CA VAL A 369 -7.80 -18.89 -9.43
C VAL A 369 -7.57 -20.14 -8.59
N ILE A 370 -8.58 -20.56 -7.84
CA ILE A 370 -8.60 -21.85 -7.16
C ILE A 370 -9.93 -22.53 -7.46
N MET A 371 -9.88 -23.71 -8.06
CA MET A 371 -11.05 -24.55 -8.34
C MET A 371 -11.17 -25.62 -7.27
N THR A 372 -12.27 -25.62 -6.54
CA THR A 372 -12.52 -26.59 -5.46
C THR A 372 -14.01 -26.94 -5.35
N GLY A 373 -14.37 -27.73 -4.36
CA GLY A 373 -15.75 -28.10 -4.06
C GLY A 373 -15.95 -28.35 -2.57
N VAL A 374 -17.15 -28.79 -2.21
CA VAL A 374 -17.47 -29.21 -0.85
C VAL A 374 -16.54 -30.35 -0.40
N GLY A 375 -16.11 -30.33 0.86
CA GLY A 375 -15.10 -31.24 1.39
C GLY A 375 -15.39 -31.77 2.78
N GLU A 376 -14.61 -32.78 3.16
CA GLU A 376 -14.67 -33.42 4.48
C GLU A 376 -13.94 -32.65 5.57
N GLY A 377 -14.29 -32.95 6.82
CA GLY A 377 -13.70 -32.36 8.03
C GLY A 377 -12.26 -32.84 8.30
N PRO A 378 -11.63 -32.42 9.41
CA PRO A 378 -10.24 -32.73 9.70
C PRO A 378 -9.90 -34.23 9.72
N VAL A 379 -8.78 -34.60 9.09
CA VAL A 379 -8.33 -35.98 8.94
C VAL A 379 -6.99 -36.19 9.64
N LYS A 380 -6.87 -37.24 10.47
CA LYS A 380 -5.58 -37.68 11.03
C LYS A 380 -4.74 -38.28 9.90
N THR A 381 -3.46 -37.94 9.84
CA THR A 381 -2.55 -38.40 8.79
C THR A 381 -1.22 -38.90 9.33
N ASP A 382 -0.57 -39.79 8.59
CA ASP A 382 0.80 -40.27 8.83
C ASP A 382 1.87 -39.39 8.16
N GLU A 383 1.44 -38.28 7.54
CA GLU A 383 2.31 -37.22 7.07
C GLU A 383 2.70 -36.30 8.24
N TYR A 384 3.92 -36.44 8.75
CA TYR A 384 4.45 -35.68 9.89
C TYR A 384 5.39 -34.55 9.44
N LEU A 385 5.22 -33.38 10.06
CA LEU A 385 6.12 -32.23 9.97
C LEU A 385 7.19 -32.22 11.08
N VAL A 386 7.20 -33.24 11.93
CA VAL A 386 8.18 -33.44 13.02
C VAL A 386 8.69 -34.87 12.94
N ALA A 387 10.02 -35.03 12.87
CA ALA A 387 10.72 -36.31 12.88
C ALA A 387 10.62 -37.03 14.24
N GLU A 388 11.06 -38.28 14.31
CA GLU A 388 10.94 -39.10 15.53
C GLU A 388 11.82 -38.60 16.69
N ASP A 389 12.85 -37.83 16.38
CA ASP A 389 13.72 -37.17 17.34
C ASP A 389 13.17 -35.81 17.83
N GLY A 390 11.99 -35.40 17.34
CA GLY A 390 11.36 -34.14 17.72
C GLY A 390 11.89 -32.90 16.98
N THR A 391 12.74 -33.08 15.96
CA THR A 391 13.14 -32.00 15.05
C THR A 391 12.10 -31.80 13.94
N PRO A 392 11.90 -30.58 13.41
CA PRO A 392 11.04 -30.38 12.25
C PRO A 392 11.54 -31.23 11.07
N ALA A 393 10.64 -32.02 10.47
CA ALA A 393 10.98 -32.89 9.35
C ALA A 393 11.35 -32.05 8.12
N LYS A 394 12.55 -32.26 7.56
CA LYS A 394 12.96 -31.66 6.28
C LYS A 394 12.14 -32.33 5.16
N ARG A 395 11.19 -31.62 4.55
CA ARG A 395 10.54 -32.06 3.32
C ARG A 395 11.24 -31.47 2.10
N GLU A 396 11.74 -32.35 1.24
CA GLU A 396 12.22 -32.03 -0.10
C GLU A 396 11.06 -31.56 -0.97
N VAL A 397 11.20 -30.41 -1.61
CA VAL A 397 10.34 -29.99 -2.73
C VAL A 397 11.05 -30.43 -4.00
N ALA A 398 10.50 -31.42 -4.71
CA ALA A 398 11.07 -31.88 -5.97
C ALA A 398 11.01 -30.78 -7.05
N MET A 399 12.18 -30.27 -7.45
CA MET A 399 12.38 -29.45 -8.66
C MET A 399 13.58 -29.99 -9.46
N SER A 400 13.58 -29.71 -10.77
CA SER A 400 14.35 -30.40 -11.81
C SER A 400 15.89 -30.40 -11.65
N SER A 401 16.48 -31.50 -12.09
CA SER A 401 17.87 -31.94 -11.92
C SER A 401 18.95 -31.03 -12.54
N GLY A 402 20.08 -30.90 -11.81
CA GLY A 402 21.41 -30.61 -12.36
C GLY A 402 21.83 -29.14 -12.47
N LYS A 403 21.03 -28.21 -11.96
CA LYS A 403 21.35 -26.77 -12.00
C LYS A 403 21.69 -26.27 -10.61
N THR A 404 22.83 -25.60 -10.44
CA THR A 404 23.06 -24.77 -9.25
C THR A 404 22.04 -23.62 -9.30
N CYS A 405 21.13 -23.60 -8.34
CA CYS A 405 20.09 -22.58 -8.24
C CYS A 405 20.50 -21.54 -7.19
N TYR A 406 20.00 -20.32 -7.33
CA TYR A 406 20.27 -19.24 -6.39
C TYR A 406 18.94 -18.60 -6.02
N ASP A 407 18.65 -18.47 -4.73
CA ASP A 407 17.71 -17.44 -4.30
C ASP A 407 18.46 -16.13 -4.40
N ILE A 408 18.06 -15.32 -5.36
CA ILE A 408 18.54 -13.97 -5.53
C ILE A 408 17.47 -13.03 -5.02
N ASP A 409 17.86 -12.04 -4.23
CA ASP A 409 16.99 -10.89 -4.04
C ASP A 409 16.92 -10.08 -5.35
N PRO A 410 16.03 -9.09 -5.43
CA PRO A 410 16.00 -8.20 -6.59
C PRO A 410 17.37 -7.55 -6.90
N ALA A 411 18.25 -7.38 -5.89
CA ALA A 411 19.64 -6.87 -5.98
C ALA A 411 20.62 -7.78 -6.71
N GLY A 412 20.21 -9.00 -7.03
CA GLY A 412 21.10 -10.03 -7.56
C GLY A 412 22.04 -10.59 -6.48
N ASP A 413 21.85 -10.21 -5.22
CA ASP A 413 22.58 -10.81 -4.11
C ASP A 413 22.02 -12.22 -3.90
N VAL A 414 22.93 -13.20 -3.93
CA VAL A 414 22.60 -14.57 -3.61
C VAL A 414 22.28 -14.65 -2.12
N LEU A 415 20.99 -14.75 -1.79
CA LEU A 415 20.48 -14.98 -0.44
C LEU A 415 20.74 -16.43 -0.01
N CYS A 416 20.63 -17.37 -0.95
CA CYS A 416 20.85 -18.78 -0.72
C CYS A 416 21.42 -19.43 -1.98
N THR A 417 22.55 -20.12 -1.86
CA THR A 417 23.08 -20.96 -2.94
C THR A 417 22.58 -22.38 -2.76
N TYR A 418 22.10 -22.97 -3.85
CA TYR A 418 21.67 -24.35 -3.93
C TYR A 418 22.60 -25.09 -4.90
N THR A 419 23.63 -25.79 -4.39
CA THR A 419 24.47 -26.71 -5.20
C THR A 419 23.98 -28.15 -5.08
N GLY A 420 23.72 -28.79 -6.22
CA GLY A 420 23.30 -30.19 -6.29
C GLY A 420 24.35 -30.98 -7.07
N ASP A 421 24.98 -31.96 -6.44
CA ASP A 421 25.59 -33.03 -7.21
C ASP A 421 24.45 -33.89 -7.79
N GLY A 422 24.64 -34.44 -8.99
CA GLY A 422 23.56 -35.13 -9.70
C GLY A 422 23.04 -36.41 -9.04
N GLN A 423 23.36 -36.73 -7.78
CA GLN A 423 22.88 -37.92 -7.08
C GLN A 423 22.50 -37.65 -5.62
N LYS A 424 21.19 -37.74 -5.35
CA LYS A 424 20.60 -38.08 -4.04
C LYS A 424 20.91 -37.18 -2.83
N ASP A 425 21.57 -36.05 -2.97
CA ASP A 425 21.71 -35.07 -1.88
C ASP A 425 20.76 -33.86 -2.07
N PRO A 426 20.13 -33.36 -0.99
CA PRO A 426 19.41 -32.10 -1.04
C PRO A 426 20.39 -30.99 -1.40
N PHE A 427 19.97 -30.05 -2.25
CA PHE A 427 20.72 -28.85 -2.53
C PHE A 427 21.24 -28.26 -1.21
N LEU A 428 22.57 -28.19 -1.05
CA LEU A 428 23.17 -27.70 0.18
C LEU A 428 22.89 -26.19 0.27
N ALA A 429 21.78 -25.84 0.92
CA ALA A 429 21.32 -24.46 1.07
C ALA A 429 22.28 -23.71 2.00
N THR A 430 23.27 -23.07 1.41
CA THR A 430 24.20 -22.22 2.14
C THR A 430 23.59 -20.83 2.14
N LYS A 431 22.89 -20.48 3.22
CA LYS A 431 22.49 -19.09 3.45
C LYS A 431 23.74 -18.25 3.50
N THR A 432 23.81 -17.23 2.65
CA THR A 432 24.91 -16.29 2.68
C THR A 432 24.85 -15.59 4.04
N VAL A 433 25.84 -15.82 4.89
CA VAL A 433 25.96 -15.08 6.15
C VAL A 433 26.19 -13.64 5.76
N VAL A 434 25.13 -12.83 5.85
CA VAL A 434 25.20 -11.40 5.61
C VAL A 434 26.17 -10.85 6.65
N PRO A 435 27.34 -10.31 6.26
CA PRO A 435 28.29 -9.78 7.22
C PRO A 435 27.60 -8.74 8.10
N THR A 436 27.95 -8.67 9.38
CA THR A 436 27.31 -7.74 10.34
C THR A 436 27.26 -6.29 9.80
N ALA A 437 28.29 -5.88 9.05
CA ALA A 437 28.33 -4.59 8.35
C ALA A 437 27.19 -4.42 7.33
N LYS A 438 26.86 -5.46 6.57
CA LYS A 438 25.77 -5.46 5.57
C LYS A 438 24.39 -5.56 6.23
N ALA A 439 24.27 -6.28 7.36
CA ALA A 439 23.05 -6.30 8.16
C ALA A 439 22.74 -4.94 8.81
N LEU A 440 23.77 -4.25 9.31
CA LEU A 440 23.66 -2.87 9.78
C LEU A 440 23.24 -1.93 8.64
N LEU A 441 23.78 -2.10 7.43
CA LEU A 441 23.39 -1.32 6.25
C LEU A 441 21.92 -1.53 5.87
N TYR A 442 21.40 -2.76 5.92
CA TYR A 442 19.98 -3.06 5.66
C TYR A 442 19.01 -2.46 6.69
N ALA A 443 19.48 -2.10 7.88
CA ALA A 443 18.64 -1.34 8.82
C ALA A 443 18.25 0.03 8.24
N PHE A 444 19.13 0.61 7.40
CA PHE A 444 18.97 1.94 6.83
C PHE A 444 18.48 1.93 5.38
N LEU A 445 18.62 0.83 4.64
CA LEU A 445 18.12 0.73 3.26
C LEU A 445 16.74 0.04 3.19
N PRO A 446 15.90 0.39 2.20
CA PRO A 446 14.67 -0.33 1.92
C PRO A 446 14.93 -1.80 1.58
N ALA A 447 14.00 -2.70 1.94
CA ALA A 447 14.07 -4.09 1.54
C ALA A 447 14.13 -4.22 0.01
N GLY A 448 15.01 -5.08 -0.50
CA GLY A 448 15.20 -5.28 -1.95
C GLY A 448 15.95 -4.13 -2.66
N TYR A 449 16.59 -3.22 -1.93
CA TYR A 449 17.52 -2.24 -2.49
C TYR A 449 18.63 -2.94 -3.29
N PRO A 450 19.02 -2.45 -4.49
CA PRO A 450 18.62 -1.16 -5.09
C PRO A 450 17.35 -1.18 -5.94
N HIS A 451 16.66 -2.30 -6.11
CA HIS A 451 15.62 -2.44 -7.15
C HIS A 451 14.22 -2.00 -6.71
N THR A 452 14.02 -1.84 -5.41
CA THR A 452 12.76 -1.33 -4.84
C THR A 452 12.71 0.20 -4.78
N VAL A 453 13.80 0.85 -5.18
CA VAL A 453 13.90 2.31 -5.29
C VAL A 453 14.42 2.73 -6.66
N THR A 454 14.24 3.99 -7.02
CA THR A 454 14.83 4.53 -8.25
C THR A 454 16.36 4.68 -8.11
N THR A 455 17.07 4.62 -9.23
CA THR A 455 18.56 4.60 -9.28
C THR A 455 19.24 5.85 -8.69
N ASP A 456 18.50 6.94 -8.57
CA ASP A 456 18.91 8.24 -8.02
C ASP A 456 18.70 8.37 -6.50
N TYR A 457 18.10 7.37 -5.85
CA TYR A 457 17.86 7.36 -4.40
C TYR A 457 19.14 7.45 -3.57
N LEU A 458 20.13 6.57 -3.80
CA LEU A 458 21.35 6.56 -3.00
C LEU A 458 22.20 7.84 -3.17
N PRO A 459 22.42 8.34 -4.40
CA PRO A 459 23.03 9.65 -4.59
C PRO A 459 22.31 10.76 -3.82
N TYR A 460 20.98 10.82 -3.89
CA TYR A 460 20.18 11.79 -3.14
C TYR A 460 20.40 11.67 -1.63
N GLN A 461 20.20 10.46 -1.06
CA GLN A 461 20.30 10.21 0.37
C GLN A 461 21.69 10.48 0.95
N THR A 462 22.74 10.26 0.15
CA THR A 462 24.11 10.56 0.56
C THR A 462 24.29 12.06 0.81
N TYR A 463 23.84 12.89 -0.14
CA TYR A 463 23.93 14.34 0.00
C TYR A 463 22.94 14.88 1.04
N ASP A 464 21.73 14.34 1.11
CA ASP A 464 20.72 14.70 2.12
C ASP A 464 21.21 14.41 3.55
N SER A 465 21.90 13.29 3.75
CA SER A 465 22.55 12.95 5.03
C SER A 465 23.67 13.94 5.40
N LEU A 466 24.55 14.29 4.45
CA LEU A 466 25.61 15.27 4.71
C LEU A 466 25.04 16.67 4.99
N GLN A 467 23.94 17.01 4.32
CA GLN A 467 23.16 18.21 4.58
C GLN A 467 22.62 18.19 6.03
N ALA A 468 21.86 17.15 6.41
CA ALA A 468 21.23 17.06 7.74
C ALA A 468 22.27 17.08 8.89
N PHE A 469 23.45 16.51 8.66
CA PHE A 469 24.57 16.62 9.60
C PHE A 469 25.01 18.07 9.82
N ALA A 470 25.26 18.83 8.74
CA ALA A 470 25.64 20.24 8.82
C ALA A 470 24.53 21.07 9.49
N SER A 471 23.27 20.83 9.11
CA SER A 471 22.08 21.51 9.66
C SER A 471 21.92 21.30 11.17
N SER A 472 22.24 20.09 11.67
CA SER A 472 22.16 19.78 13.10
C SER A 472 23.17 20.61 13.91
N ILE A 473 24.37 20.84 13.37
CA ILE A 473 25.39 21.67 14.01
C ILE A 473 25.00 23.15 13.97
N THR A 474 24.55 23.67 12.83
CA THR A 474 24.12 25.07 12.71
C THR A 474 22.92 25.37 13.61
N SER A 475 21.98 24.44 13.73
CA SER A 475 20.82 24.56 14.61
C SER A 475 21.21 24.71 16.09
N LEU A 476 22.24 24.01 16.56
CA LEU A 476 22.74 24.14 17.94
C LEU A 476 23.42 25.50 18.18
N LEU A 477 24.22 25.99 17.21
CA LEU A 477 24.84 27.32 17.29
C LEU A 477 23.79 28.44 17.30
N ALA A 478 22.77 28.35 16.43
CA ALA A 478 21.65 29.28 16.40
C ALA A 478 20.83 29.22 17.70
N SER A 479 20.56 28.02 18.21
CA SER A 479 19.80 27.83 19.46
C SER A 479 20.47 28.49 20.66
N ARG A 480 21.82 28.44 20.76
CA ARG A 480 22.56 29.17 21.79
C ARG A 480 22.31 30.68 21.67
N ALA A 481 22.42 31.25 20.47
CA ALA A 481 22.18 32.67 20.25
C ALA A 481 20.74 33.08 20.58
N VAL A 482 19.74 32.25 20.26
CA VAL A 482 18.34 32.50 20.65
C VAL A 482 18.19 32.54 22.17
N LEU A 483 18.80 31.60 22.91
CA LEU A 483 18.73 31.58 24.38
C LEU A 483 19.38 32.84 24.98
N GLU A 484 20.56 33.23 24.50
CA GLU A 484 21.22 34.47 24.89
C GLU A 484 20.35 35.69 24.54
N GLY A 485 19.74 35.70 23.35
CA GLY A 485 18.83 36.75 22.87
C GLY A 485 17.57 36.91 23.71
N LEU A 486 17.03 35.81 24.25
CA LEU A 486 15.91 35.79 25.19
C LEU A 486 16.30 36.19 26.62
N GLY A 487 17.60 36.39 26.88
CA GLY A 487 18.11 36.87 28.16
C GLY A 487 18.53 35.78 29.13
N VAL A 488 18.71 34.54 28.68
CA VAL A 488 19.31 33.47 29.49
C VAL A 488 20.73 33.88 29.87
N GLY A 489 20.99 34.02 31.17
CA GLY A 489 22.26 34.50 31.71
C GLY A 489 22.31 36.00 32.06
N SER A 490 21.24 36.77 31.82
CA SER A 490 21.12 38.17 32.28
C SER A 490 20.30 38.28 33.56
N SER A 491 20.78 39.04 34.54
CA SER A 491 20.05 39.36 35.77
C SER A 491 18.90 40.37 35.55
N GLU A 492 18.87 41.04 34.41
CA GLU A 492 17.87 42.07 34.06
C GLU A 492 16.70 41.51 33.22
N ALA A 493 16.83 40.28 32.71
CA ALA A 493 15.83 39.67 31.84
C ALA A 493 14.70 39.00 32.65
N SER A 494 13.45 39.37 32.37
CA SER A 494 12.27 38.72 32.94
C SER A 494 11.90 37.46 32.16
N PRO A 495 11.73 36.28 32.82
CA PRO A 495 11.22 35.07 32.18
C PRO A 495 9.86 35.28 31.49
N THR A 496 8.99 36.11 32.07
CA THR A 496 7.68 36.46 31.51
C THR A 496 7.83 37.25 30.21
N GLY A 497 8.79 38.20 30.16
CA GLY A 497 9.08 38.96 28.95
C GLY A 497 9.60 38.09 27.81
N ALA A 498 10.51 37.15 28.12
CA ALA A 498 11.02 36.17 27.17
C ALA A 498 9.89 35.25 26.64
N LEU A 499 8.98 34.81 27.51
CA LEU A 499 7.83 34.00 27.14
C LEU A 499 6.87 34.74 26.20
N ILE A 500 6.53 36.01 26.49
CA ILE A 500 5.66 36.84 25.65
C ILE A 500 6.28 37.05 24.26
N LEU A 501 7.58 37.34 24.22
CA LEU A 501 8.35 37.50 22.98
C LEU A 501 8.29 36.23 22.11
N LYS A 502 8.46 35.06 22.73
CA LYS A 502 8.36 33.76 22.06
C LYS A 502 6.94 33.46 21.56
N ILE A 503 5.92 33.61 22.40
CA ILE A 503 4.50 33.34 22.03
C ILE A 503 4.06 34.24 20.86
N THR A 504 4.48 35.50 20.86
CA THR A 504 4.18 36.43 19.77
C THR A 504 4.76 35.94 18.44
N GLY A 505 6.03 35.50 18.45
CA GLY A 505 6.68 34.89 17.30
C GLY A 505 5.96 33.62 16.82
N ASP A 506 5.63 32.71 17.74
CA ASP A 506 4.96 31.43 17.42
C ASP A 506 3.57 31.64 16.80
N THR A 507 2.81 32.65 17.27
CA THR A 507 1.48 32.96 16.77
C THR A 507 1.52 33.42 15.30
N ILE A 508 2.42 34.36 14.98
CA ILE A 508 2.58 34.87 13.61
C ILE A 508 3.11 33.76 12.68
N SER A 509 4.04 32.95 13.17
CA SER A 509 4.62 31.81 12.45
C SER A 509 3.54 30.79 12.03
N ARG A 510 2.59 30.48 12.92
CA ARG A 510 1.45 29.60 12.61
C ARG A 510 0.53 30.18 11.54
N VAL A 511 0.23 31.49 11.58
CA VAL A 511 -0.56 32.16 10.53
C VAL A 511 0.18 32.10 9.19
N ALA A 512 1.49 32.37 9.18
CA ALA A 512 2.31 32.27 7.98
C ALA A 512 2.32 30.85 7.39
N THR A 513 2.38 29.82 8.25
CA THR A 513 2.28 28.40 7.84
C THR A 513 1.00 28.15 7.04
N ILE A 514 -0.16 28.57 7.58
CA ILE A 514 -1.47 28.36 6.95
C ILE A 514 -1.56 29.10 5.61
N LEU A 515 -1.16 30.37 5.59
CA LEU A 515 -1.21 31.20 4.38
C LEU A 515 -0.29 30.67 3.27
N PHE A 516 0.91 30.23 3.63
CA PHE A 516 1.86 29.68 2.66
C PHE A 516 1.38 28.32 2.11
N ALA A 517 0.91 27.42 2.97
CA ALA A 517 0.35 26.14 2.55
C ALA A 517 -0.85 26.34 1.60
N HIS A 518 -1.74 27.28 1.93
CA HIS A 518 -2.88 27.61 1.08
C HIS A 518 -2.45 28.19 -0.28
N ARG A 519 -1.49 29.11 -0.30
CA ARG A 519 -1.10 29.84 -1.53
C ARG A 519 -0.19 29.02 -2.44
N MET A 520 0.72 28.22 -1.87
CA MET A 520 1.81 27.56 -2.59
C MET A 520 1.69 26.03 -2.65
N GLY A 521 0.79 25.41 -1.88
CA GLY A 521 0.70 23.95 -1.76
C GLY A 521 0.63 23.21 -3.09
N GLN A 522 -0.16 23.72 -4.05
CA GLN A 522 -0.31 23.11 -5.38
C GLN A 522 0.91 23.26 -6.29
N ALA A 523 1.83 24.17 -5.98
CA ALA A 523 3.07 24.33 -6.75
C ALA A 523 4.19 23.44 -6.22
N ILE A 524 4.11 22.95 -4.98
CA ILE A 524 5.23 22.25 -4.33
C ILE A 524 5.49 20.89 -4.98
N GLU A 525 4.46 20.09 -5.25
CA GLU A 525 4.64 18.77 -5.86
C GLU A 525 5.20 18.84 -7.29
N PRO A 526 4.63 19.65 -8.21
CA PRO A 526 5.21 19.88 -9.53
C PRO A 526 6.66 20.38 -9.52
N GLU A 527 6.99 21.29 -8.59
CA GLU A 527 8.27 21.97 -8.50
C GLU A 527 9.09 21.51 -7.29
N CYS A 528 8.96 20.24 -6.91
CA CYS A 528 9.49 19.71 -5.66
C CYS A 528 10.99 19.93 -5.48
N LYS A 529 11.79 19.81 -6.55
CA LYS A 529 13.25 20.05 -6.53
C LYS A 529 13.59 21.49 -6.13
N PHE A 530 12.85 22.47 -6.65
CA PHE A 530 13.03 23.88 -6.30
C PHE A 530 12.62 24.14 -4.85
N TYR A 531 11.45 23.64 -4.43
CA TYR A 531 10.96 23.86 -3.07
C TYR A 531 11.78 23.13 -2.01
N ARG A 532 12.36 21.96 -2.33
CA ARG A 532 13.30 21.24 -1.45
C ARG A 532 14.56 22.05 -1.21
N PHE A 533 15.07 22.75 -2.22
CA PHE A 533 16.21 23.65 -2.11
C PHE A 533 15.85 24.97 -1.40
N LEU A 534 14.71 25.56 -1.75
CA LEU A 534 14.22 26.80 -1.17
C LEU A 534 13.94 26.68 0.35
N ALA A 535 13.47 25.51 0.80
CA ALA A 535 13.24 25.25 2.21
C ALA A 535 14.50 25.50 3.05
N ASP A 536 15.66 25.04 2.57
CA ASP A 536 16.92 25.21 3.28
C ASP A 536 17.44 26.65 3.23
N ILE A 537 17.17 27.38 2.15
CA ILE A 537 17.43 28.84 2.13
C ILE A 537 16.63 29.52 3.24
N PHE A 538 15.36 29.15 3.43
CA PHE A 538 14.55 29.70 4.52
C PHE A 538 15.10 29.29 5.89
N ASN A 539 15.51 28.03 6.07
CA ASN A 539 16.13 27.56 7.31
C ASN A 539 17.39 28.35 7.65
N ASP A 540 18.32 28.46 6.70
CA ASP A 540 19.61 29.08 6.94
C ASP A 540 19.45 30.59 7.17
N ALA A 541 18.57 31.25 6.42
CA ALA A 541 18.22 32.65 6.66
C ALA A 541 17.63 32.84 8.07
N ALA A 542 16.78 31.93 8.55
CA ALA A 542 16.27 31.98 9.93
C ALA A 542 17.39 31.82 10.97
N GLN A 543 18.32 30.90 10.74
CA GLN A 543 19.48 30.68 11.62
C GLN A 543 20.44 31.88 11.65
N PHE A 544 20.63 32.59 10.54
CA PHE A 544 21.39 33.85 10.53
C PHE A 544 20.68 34.97 11.28
N LEU A 545 19.34 35.05 11.17
CA LEU A 545 18.55 35.99 11.98
C LEU A 545 18.67 35.68 13.48
N ASP A 546 18.67 34.40 13.86
CA ASP A 546 18.87 33.98 15.26
C ASP A 546 20.20 34.47 15.83
N LEU A 547 21.28 34.38 15.05
CA LEU A 547 22.60 34.86 15.46
C LEU A 547 22.66 36.38 15.72
N LEU A 548 21.75 37.15 15.12
CA LEU A 548 21.64 38.59 15.36
C LEU A 548 20.90 38.91 16.66
N THR A 549 20.06 38.00 17.17
CA THR A 549 19.17 38.29 18.31
C THR A 549 19.88 38.77 19.58
N PRO A 550 21.09 38.30 19.96
CA PRO A 550 21.78 38.80 21.16
C PRO A 550 22.27 40.26 21.03
N ALA A 551 22.48 40.75 19.81
CA ALA A 551 23.04 42.07 19.55
C ALA A 551 21.98 43.18 19.45
N LEU A 552 20.69 42.82 19.52
CA LEU A 552 19.58 43.73 19.20
C LEU A 552 18.83 44.22 20.45
N PRO A 553 18.38 45.50 20.46
CA PRO A 553 17.44 46.00 21.46
C PRO A 553 16.02 45.44 21.22
N TYR A 554 15.13 45.61 22.19
CA TYR A 554 13.83 44.92 22.26
C TYR A 554 12.97 44.97 20.98
N LEU A 555 12.73 46.16 20.42
CA LEU A 555 11.86 46.32 19.24
C LEU A 555 12.44 45.68 17.96
N PRO A 556 13.70 45.95 17.56
CA PRO A 556 14.34 45.22 16.45
C PRO A 556 14.46 43.71 16.70
N LYS A 557 14.73 43.29 17.95
CA LYS A 557 14.81 41.87 18.32
C LYS A 557 13.48 41.14 18.08
N LEU A 558 12.35 41.74 18.45
CA LEU A 558 11.03 41.19 18.16
C LEU A 558 10.82 41.00 16.65
N GLY A 559 11.19 41.99 15.83
CA GLY A 559 11.08 41.89 14.37
C GLY A 559 11.92 40.76 13.79
N VAL A 560 13.13 40.54 14.30
CA VAL A 560 14.03 39.46 13.89
C VAL A 560 13.50 38.08 14.31
N ILE A 561 13.04 37.92 15.56
CA ILE A 561 12.46 36.66 16.06
C ILE A 561 11.21 36.27 15.24
N VAL A 562 10.33 37.24 14.97
CA VAL A 562 9.13 37.01 14.15
C VAL A 562 9.52 36.60 12.72
N SER A 563 10.46 37.33 12.10
CA SER A 563 10.95 37.00 10.76
C SER A 563 11.58 35.61 10.69
N ALA A 564 12.41 35.24 11.67
CA ALA A 564 13.02 33.92 11.77
C ALA A 564 11.96 32.81 11.97
N GLY A 565 10.93 33.05 12.80
CA GLY A 565 9.83 32.11 12.99
C GLY A 565 8.99 31.89 11.72
N VAL A 566 8.70 32.97 10.98
CA VAL A 566 8.05 32.90 9.68
C VAL A 566 8.89 32.07 8.71
N LEU A 567 10.19 32.36 8.57
CA LEU A 567 11.08 31.60 7.69
C LEU A 567 11.14 30.11 8.04
N ARG A 568 11.24 29.74 9.33
CA ARG A 568 11.17 28.31 9.75
C ARG A 568 9.83 27.66 9.39
N SER A 569 8.74 28.41 9.48
CA SER A 569 7.41 27.92 9.09
C SER A 569 7.33 27.65 7.59
N LEU A 570 7.87 28.58 6.77
CA LEU A 570 7.97 28.40 5.32
C LEU A 570 8.85 27.20 4.97
N CYS A 571 9.99 27.06 5.64
CA CYS A 571 10.86 25.89 5.55
C CYS A 571 10.07 24.60 5.85
N GLY A 572 9.37 24.53 6.98
CA GLY A 572 8.64 23.32 7.39
C GLY A 572 7.59 22.87 6.37
N VAL A 573 6.83 23.81 5.79
CA VAL A 573 5.85 23.46 4.74
C VAL A 573 6.54 23.02 3.46
N ALA A 574 7.54 23.77 2.98
CA ALA A 574 8.24 23.48 1.74
C ALA A 574 9.02 22.16 1.83
N ALA A 575 9.75 21.92 2.93
CA ALA A 575 10.53 20.71 3.16
C ALA A 575 9.64 19.46 3.23
N ASN A 576 8.59 19.48 4.05
CA ASN A 576 7.75 18.30 4.24
C ASN A 576 6.98 17.90 2.97
N ALA A 577 6.38 18.88 2.28
CA ALA A 577 5.63 18.60 1.06
C ALA A 577 6.54 18.18 -0.10
N SER A 578 7.71 18.84 -0.28
CA SER A 578 8.67 18.43 -1.32
C SER A 578 9.30 17.07 -1.01
N LYS A 579 9.60 16.76 0.27
CA LYS A 579 10.07 15.44 0.70
C LYS A 579 9.04 14.36 0.37
N ALA A 580 7.75 14.58 0.66
CA ALA A 580 6.71 13.61 0.32
C ALA A 580 6.67 13.30 -1.19
N SER A 581 6.80 14.32 -2.05
CA SER A 581 6.89 14.11 -3.50
C SER A 581 8.15 13.37 -3.94
N LEU A 582 9.30 13.63 -3.30
CA LEU A 582 10.55 12.92 -3.58
C LEU A 582 10.50 11.47 -3.11
N SER A 583 9.98 11.19 -1.92
CA SER A 583 9.81 9.82 -1.42
C SER A 583 8.82 9.03 -2.29
N ALA A 584 7.76 9.68 -2.79
CA ALA A 584 6.85 9.06 -3.77
C ALA A 584 7.57 8.73 -5.09
N HIS A 585 8.44 9.62 -5.58
CA HIS A 585 9.29 9.36 -6.76
C HIS A 585 10.25 8.18 -6.53
N PHE A 586 10.89 8.11 -5.36
CA PHE A 586 11.84 7.05 -5.06
C PHE A 586 11.18 5.68 -4.88
N ALA A 587 9.89 5.60 -4.55
CA ALA A 587 9.19 4.33 -4.29
C ALA A 587 8.72 3.65 -5.59
N VAL A 588 9.34 2.52 -5.97
CA VAL A 588 9.04 1.82 -7.23
C VAL A 588 8.01 0.69 -7.06
N THR A 589 7.95 0.06 -5.87
CA THR A 589 7.20 -1.20 -5.66
C THR A 589 5.99 -1.05 -4.73
N GLY A 590 5.45 0.17 -4.60
CA GLY A 590 4.42 0.48 -3.62
C GLY A 590 4.94 0.46 -2.16
N ASN A 591 6.26 0.59 -1.99
CA ASN A 591 6.99 0.53 -0.74
C ASN A 591 7.15 1.90 -0.05
N LEU A 592 6.30 2.88 -0.36
CA LEU A 592 6.42 4.26 0.14
C LEU A 592 6.46 4.36 1.67
N ALA A 593 5.64 3.57 2.38
CA ALA A 593 5.60 3.59 3.84
C ALA A 593 6.91 3.04 4.46
N GLU A 594 7.47 1.98 3.87
CA GLU A 594 8.75 1.41 4.32
C GLU A 594 9.90 2.37 4.01
N LEU A 595 9.95 2.91 2.80
CA LEU A 595 10.92 3.91 2.39
C LEU A 595 10.95 5.09 3.37
N ASN A 596 9.79 5.67 3.68
CA ASN A 596 9.68 6.76 4.65
C ASN A 596 10.21 6.37 6.05
N ALA A 597 9.97 5.14 6.50
CA ALA A 597 10.50 4.65 7.78
C ALA A 597 12.03 4.52 7.76
N LYS A 598 12.60 4.09 6.63
CA LYS A 598 14.06 3.97 6.42
C LYS A 598 14.73 5.33 6.33
N GLU A 599 14.16 6.27 5.57
CA GLU A 599 14.61 7.66 5.50
C GLU A 599 14.58 8.33 6.88
N ALA A 600 13.51 8.14 7.66
CA ALA A 600 13.43 8.66 9.04
C ALA A 600 14.53 8.07 9.94
N SER A 601 14.89 6.80 9.75
CA SER A 601 15.97 6.14 10.51
C SER A 601 17.35 6.70 10.13
N GLN A 602 17.59 6.94 8.83
CA GLN A 602 18.80 7.58 8.33
C GLN A 602 18.94 9.00 8.91
N GLU A 603 17.89 9.82 8.81
CA GLU A 603 17.84 11.19 9.32
C GLU A 603 18.10 11.23 10.84
N THR A 604 17.50 10.30 11.59
CA THR A 604 17.69 10.22 13.05
C THR A 604 19.14 9.95 13.43
N VAL A 605 19.79 8.96 12.80
CA VAL A 605 21.19 8.63 13.12
C VAL A 605 22.14 9.77 12.76
N VAL A 606 21.94 10.37 11.59
CA VAL A 606 22.71 11.53 11.14
C VAL A 606 22.54 12.72 12.10
N SER A 607 21.31 13.00 12.53
CA SER A 607 21.02 14.08 13.48
C SER A 607 21.65 13.82 14.84
N LEU A 608 21.63 12.58 15.36
CA LEU A 608 22.32 12.23 16.61
C LEU A 608 23.84 12.48 16.52
N LEU A 609 24.47 12.09 15.42
CA LEU A 609 25.90 12.36 15.18
C LEU A 609 26.16 13.87 15.08
N GLY A 610 25.32 14.59 14.34
CA GLY A 610 25.40 16.04 14.21
C GLY A 610 25.23 16.76 15.55
N MET A 611 24.31 16.30 16.41
CA MET A 611 24.12 16.85 17.76
C MET A 611 25.29 16.54 18.69
N LEU A 612 25.89 15.35 18.60
CA LEU A 612 27.08 14.99 19.38
C LEU A 612 28.26 15.90 19.03
N VAL A 613 28.57 16.03 17.73
CA VAL A 613 29.63 16.91 17.23
C VAL A 613 29.30 18.37 17.53
N GLY A 614 28.06 18.79 17.29
CA GLY A 614 27.60 20.15 17.53
C GLY A 614 27.69 20.55 19.01
N SER A 615 27.42 19.63 19.95
CA SER A 615 27.59 19.88 21.38
C SER A 615 29.05 20.14 21.75
N LEU A 616 29.99 19.42 21.13
CA LEU A 616 31.41 19.68 21.29
C LEU A 616 31.80 21.04 20.66
N VAL A 617 31.30 21.34 19.47
CA VAL A 617 31.54 22.61 18.78
C VAL A 617 31.04 23.81 19.59
N VAL A 618 29.81 23.75 20.13
CA VAL A 618 29.22 24.80 20.97
C VAL A 618 30.07 25.07 22.22
N ARG A 619 30.70 24.03 22.78
CA ARG A 619 31.62 24.13 23.92
C ARG A 619 32.99 24.72 23.54
N LEU A 620 33.52 24.39 22.37
CA LEU A 620 34.87 24.79 21.95
C LEU A 620 34.92 26.17 21.27
N VAL A 621 33.81 26.61 20.68
CA VAL A 621 33.73 27.84 19.89
C VAL A 621 32.77 28.82 20.57
N GLU A 622 33.32 29.65 21.45
CA GLU A 622 32.56 30.68 22.19
C GLU A 622 32.68 32.08 21.58
N ASP A 623 33.76 32.36 20.84
CA ASP A 623 34.00 33.66 20.23
C ASP A 623 32.98 33.95 19.11
N LYS A 624 32.32 35.11 19.16
CA LYS A 624 31.24 35.49 18.24
C LYS A 624 31.71 35.51 16.79
N HIS A 625 32.90 36.03 16.50
CA HIS A 625 33.41 36.08 15.12
C HIS A 625 33.68 34.67 14.58
N LYS A 626 34.21 33.78 15.42
CA LYS A 626 34.40 32.36 15.07
C LYS A 626 33.07 31.63 14.84
N VAL A 627 32.04 31.92 15.65
CA VAL A 627 30.68 31.36 15.46
C VAL A 627 30.09 31.79 14.11
N TRP A 628 30.18 33.08 13.78
CA TRP A 628 29.71 33.60 12.49
C TRP A 628 30.47 33.00 11.31
N GLY A 629 31.81 32.92 11.38
CA GLY A 629 32.62 32.29 10.34
C GLY A 629 32.27 30.81 10.15
N LEU A 630 32.09 30.07 11.25
CA LEU A 630 31.68 28.68 11.21
C LEU A 630 30.26 28.49 10.66
N MET A 631 29.32 29.37 11.02
CA MET A 631 27.95 29.36 10.48
C MET A 631 27.96 29.54 8.96
N ILE A 632 28.75 30.47 8.42
CA ILE A 632 28.85 30.70 6.97
C ILE A 632 29.38 29.45 6.25
N ILE A 633 30.42 28.81 6.81
CA ILE A 633 30.98 27.59 6.23
C ILE A 633 29.96 26.45 6.27
N LEU A 634 29.32 26.22 7.41
CA LEU A 634 28.37 25.12 7.58
C LEU A 634 27.09 25.34 6.77
N ALA A 635 26.55 26.56 6.70
CA ALA A 635 25.41 26.90 5.84
C ALA A 635 25.78 26.77 4.35
N GLY A 636 27.01 27.16 3.97
CA GLY A 636 27.53 26.93 2.63
C GLY A 636 27.60 25.44 2.27
N CYS A 637 28.10 24.60 3.20
CA CYS A 637 28.08 23.15 3.06
C CYS A 637 26.65 22.60 2.97
N HIS A 638 25.75 23.06 3.85
CA HIS A 638 24.34 22.67 3.89
C HIS A 638 23.65 22.89 2.53
N LEU A 639 23.71 24.12 2.00
CA LEU A 639 23.14 24.46 0.69
C LEU A 639 23.83 23.73 -0.46
N ALA A 640 25.16 23.60 -0.43
CA ALA A 640 25.89 22.88 -1.48
C ALA A 640 25.50 21.39 -1.53
N MET A 641 25.30 20.75 -0.37
CA MET A 641 24.84 19.35 -0.31
C MET A 641 23.40 19.22 -0.78
N ASN A 642 22.47 20.09 -0.35
CA ASN A 642 21.10 20.07 -0.87
C ASN A 642 21.07 20.25 -2.39
N TYR A 643 21.80 21.23 -2.93
CA TYR A 643 21.89 21.45 -4.37
C TYR A 643 22.34 20.19 -5.12
N ARG A 644 23.36 19.48 -4.61
CA ARG A 644 23.81 18.20 -5.18
C ARG A 644 22.76 17.10 -5.02
N ALA A 645 22.08 17.03 -3.88
CA ALA A 645 21.01 16.07 -3.62
C ALA A 645 19.90 16.23 -4.66
N VAL A 646 19.29 17.41 -4.75
CA VAL A 646 18.20 17.65 -5.72
C VAL A 646 18.70 17.50 -7.16
N ARG A 647 19.93 17.91 -7.50
CA ARG A 647 20.48 17.68 -8.85
C ARG A 647 20.60 16.21 -9.23
N ALA A 648 20.77 15.30 -8.27
CA ALA A 648 20.84 13.88 -8.54
C ALA A 648 19.49 13.27 -8.93
N VAL A 649 18.37 13.89 -8.52
CA VAL A 649 17.02 13.36 -8.74
C VAL A 649 16.60 13.46 -10.21
N ARG A 650 16.05 12.37 -10.76
CA ARG A 650 15.63 12.19 -12.16
C ARG A 650 14.12 12.00 -12.24
N MET A 651 13.37 13.06 -11.97
CA MET A 651 11.90 13.03 -11.96
C MET A 651 11.33 12.60 -13.32
N THR A 652 10.34 11.71 -13.30
CA THR A 652 9.61 11.23 -14.49
C THR A 652 8.36 12.04 -14.83
N SER A 653 7.91 12.93 -13.95
CA SER A 653 6.77 13.82 -14.20
C SER A 653 7.19 15.04 -15.02
N LEU A 654 6.36 15.50 -15.95
CA LEU A 654 6.67 16.67 -16.79
C LEU A 654 6.15 17.96 -16.14
N ASN A 655 7.01 18.68 -15.41
CA ASN A 655 6.73 20.08 -15.05
C ASN A 655 6.96 20.99 -16.27
N ARG A 656 6.66 22.29 -16.13
CA ARG A 656 6.78 23.27 -17.22
C ARG A 656 8.18 23.31 -17.82
N GLN A 657 9.21 23.30 -16.97
CA GLN A 657 10.60 23.37 -17.43
C GLN A 657 11.02 22.09 -18.16
N ARG A 658 10.74 20.91 -17.60
CA ARG A 658 11.07 19.62 -18.21
C ARG A 658 10.33 19.42 -19.53
N ALA A 659 9.04 19.74 -19.58
CA ALA A 659 8.25 19.71 -20.81
C ALA A 659 8.85 20.63 -21.88
N THR A 660 9.21 21.87 -21.54
CA THR A 660 9.85 22.79 -22.48
C THR A 660 11.18 22.26 -23.02
N ILE A 661 12.01 21.64 -22.17
CA ILE A 661 13.30 21.05 -22.60
C ILE A 661 13.07 19.93 -23.61
N VAL A 662 12.16 18.99 -23.31
CA VAL A 662 11.91 17.83 -24.19
C VAL A 662 11.28 18.26 -25.50
N PHE A 663 10.26 19.12 -25.46
CA PHE A 663 9.59 19.58 -26.67
C PHE A 663 10.51 20.40 -27.56
N ARG A 664 11.36 21.23 -26.96
CA ARG A 664 12.35 21.99 -27.73
C ARG A 664 13.37 21.08 -28.40
N GLU A 665 13.91 20.08 -27.69
CA GLU A 665 14.84 19.12 -28.31
C GLU A 665 14.17 18.38 -29.48
N TRP A 666 12.92 17.96 -29.31
CA TRP A 666 12.18 17.30 -30.38
C TRP A 666 11.99 18.21 -31.62
N LEU A 667 11.73 19.50 -31.42
CA LEU A 667 11.64 20.48 -32.51
C LEU A 667 13.00 20.81 -33.17
N GLU A 668 14.11 20.59 -32.47
CA GLU A 668 15.46 20.85 -32.95
C GLU A 668 16.05 19.63 -33.69
N SER A 669 15.90 18.43 -33.13
CA SER A 669 16.58 17.21 -33.59
C SER A 669 15.64 16.05 -33.93
N GLY A 670 14.34 16.16 -33.66
CA GLY A 670 13.38 15.06 -33.80
C GLY A 670 13.52 13.98 -32.72
N THR A 671 14.37 14.19 -31.72
CA THR A 671 14.65 13.20 -30.66
C THR A 671 13.95 13.56 -29.37
N VAL A 672 13.54 12.53 -28.61
CA VAL A 672 12.95 12.69 -27.28
C VAL A 672 13.99 12.34 -26.23
N LEU A 673 14.32 13.30 -25.36
CA LEU A 673 15.23 13.08 -24.24
C LEU A 673 14.56 12.24 -23.17
N ASN A 674 15.33 11.37 -22.53
CA ASN A 674 14.88 10.63 -21.34
C ASN A 674 14.99 11.49 -20.06
N PRO A 675 14.37 11.06 -18.93
CA PRO A 675 14.42 11.80 -17.67
C PRO A 675 15.82 12.13 -17.16
N ALA A 676 16.81 11.25 -17.37
CA ALA A 676 18.19 11.49 -16.92
C ALA A 676 18.86 12.63 -17.70
N GLN A 677 18.70 12.65 -19.03
CA GLN A 677 19.23 13.70 -19.89
C GLN A 677 18.59 15.06 -19.60
N VAL A 678 17.29 15.10 -19.28
CA VAL A 678 16.60 16.34 -18.92
C VAL A 678 17.01 16.82 -17.53
N ALA A 679 17.19 15.91 -16.56
CA ALA A 679 17.67 16.25 -15.22
C ALA A 679 19.05 16.96 -15.25
N GLU A 680 19.91 16.61 -16.22
CA GLU A 680 21.19 17.31 -16.42
C GLU A 680 21.01 18.75 -16.91
N ARG A 681 19.95 19.04 -17.66
CA ARG A 681 19.68 20.35 -18.28
C ARG A 681 18.76 21.26 -17.45
N GLU A 682 17.91 20.71 -16.58
CA GLU A 682 16.95 21.50 -15.80
C GLU A 682 17.66 22.37 -14.74
N SER A 683 17.17 23.59 -14.52
CA SER A 683 17.75 24.48 -13.52
C SER A 683 17.01 24.38 -12.20
N ILE A 684 17.76 24.23 -11.10
CA ILE A 684 17.21 24.23 -9.74
C ILE A 684 17.01 25.65 -9.22
N LEU A 685 17.91 26.57 -9.58
CA LEU A 685 17.97 27.93 -9.02
C LEU A 685 17.23 28.95 -9.87
N MET A 686 17.25 28.76 -11.20
CA MET A 686 16.61 29.69 -12.11
C MET A 686 15.15 29.34 -12.28
N ASN A 687 14.32 30.36 -12.12
CA ASN A 687 12.88 30.28 -12.26
C ASN A 687 12.47 30.21 -13.74
N GLY A 688 12.90 29.17 -14.46
CA GLY A 688 12.49 28.89 -15.83
C GLY A 688 11.03 28.41 -15.98
N ARG A 689 10.17 28.69 -14.97
CA ARG A 689 8.81 28.16 -14.86
C ARG A 689 7.90 28.82 -15.89
N GLY A 690 7.92 28.29 -17.11
CA GLY A 690 7.18 28.86 -18.23
C GLY A 690 7.98 29.80 -19.11
N GLU A 691 9.30 29.92 -18.90
CA GLU A 691 10.18 30.61 -19.85
C GLU A 691 10.22 29.85 -21.18
N LEU A 692 10.00 30.57 -22.27
CA LEU A 692 10.05 30.07 -23.64
C LEU A 692 10.96 30.98 -24.47
N ARG A 693 11.57 30.43 -25.53
CA ARG A 693 12.47 31.18 -26.42
C ARG A 693 12.30 30.73 -27.86
N SER A 694 12.58 31.62 -28.80
CA SER A 694 12.66 31.26 -30.22
C SER A 694 13.85 30.35 -30.51
N LYS A 695 13.80 29.70 -31.69
CA LYS A 695 14.88 28.86 -32.21
C LYS A 695 16.26 29.56 -32.15
N THR A 696 16.32 30.83 -32.55
CA THR A 696 17.55 31.63 -32.53
C THR A 696 17.88 32.24 -31.17
N GLY A 697 16.92 32.29 -30.25
CA GLY A 697 17.04 32.95 -28.95
C GLY A 697 16.83 34.46 -28.97
N ASP A 698 16.61 35.07 -30.15
CA ASP A 698 16.38 36.51 -30.32
C ASP A 698 15.08 36.98 -29.65
N TYR A 699 14.12 36.07 -29.50
CA TYR A 699 12.85 36.33 -28.82
C TYR A 699 12.76 35.46 -27.56
N THR A 700 12.36 36.09 -26.45
CA THR A 700 12.16 35.42 -25.17
C THR A 700 10.77 35.72 -24.64
N GLY A 701 10.20 34.82 -23.86
CA GLY A 701 8.86 35.03 -23.36
C GLY A 701 8.46 34.08 -22.26
N PHE A 702 7.21 34.23 -21.84
CA PHE A 702 6.67 33.48 -20.72
C PHE A 702 5.28 32.91 -21.04
N CYS A 703 4.99 31.68 -20.61
CA CYS A 703 3.69 31.05 -20.71
C CYS A 703 3.15 30.64 -19.33
N ASP A 704 1.87 30.89 -19.08
CA ASP A 704 1.16 30.42 -17.87
C ASP A 704 -0.22 29.84 -18.21
N PHE A 705 -0.72 29.00 -17.31
CA PHE A 705 -2.13 28.61 -17.30
C PHE A 705 -2.96 29.70 -16.61
N ALA A 706 -4.09 30.06 -17.21
CA ALA A 706 -4.93 31.14 -16.74
C ALA A 706 -6.42 30.79 -16.90
N THR A 707 -7.28 31.52 -16.19
CA THR A 707 -8.72 31.51 -16.46
C THR A 707 -9.02 32.19 -17.80
N TYR A 708 -10.17 31.87 -18.41
CA TYR A 708 -10.61 32.55 -19.63
C TYR A 708 -10.72 34.07 -19.45
N GLY A 709 -11.18 34.52 -18.28
CA GLY A 709 -11.26 35.94 -17.93
C GLY A 709 -9.89 36.61 -17.90
N GLU A 710 -8.89 35.97 -17.30
CA GLU A 710 -7.50 36.48 -17.29
C GLU A 710 -6.84 36.46 -18.67
N LEU A 711 -7.23 35.53 -19.55
CA LEU A 711 -6.79 35.46 -20.94
C LEU A 711 -7.44 36.58 -21.77
N ARG A 712 -8.74 36.84 -21.62
CA ARG A 712 -9.44 37.88 -22.38
C ARG A 712 -9.20 39.29 -21.84
N GLY A 713 -9.10 39.46 -20.52
CA GLY A 713 -8.98 40.76 -19.86
C GLY A 713 -7.56 41.33 -19.78
N TRP A 714 -6.53 40.52 -20.01
CA TRP A 714 -5.15 41.00 -19.98
C TRP A 714 -4.78 41.67 -21.31
N ASN A 715 -4.61 42.99 -21.28
CA ASN A 715 -4.26 43.79 -22.46
C ASN A 715 -3.19 44.85 -22.11
N PRO A 716 -1.92 44.46 -21.96
CA PRO A 716 -0.85 45.39 -21.64
C PRO A 716 -0.64 46.41 -22.76
N ARG A 717 -0.48 47.69 -22.41
CA ARG A 717 -0.29 48.77 -23.39
C ARG A 717 0.96 48.52 -24.25
N GLY A 718 0.79 48.65 -25.57
CA GLY A 718 1.86 48.56 -26.55
C GLY A 718 2.27 47.13 -26.93
N TYR A 719 1.48 46.12 -26.53
CA TYR A 719 1.62 44.75 -27.04
C TYR A 719 0.62 44.51 -28.17
N HIS A 720 1.04 43.80 -29.21
CA HIS A 720 0.12 43.23 -30.19
C HIS A 720 -0.40 41.89 -29.64
N ARG A 721 -1.64 41.54 -29.98
CA ARG A 721 -2.35 40.38 -29.42
C ARG A 721 -2.88 39.46 -30.52
N TYR A 722 -2.70 38.16 -30.33
CA TYR A 722 -3.24 37.08 -31.15
C TYR A 722 -3.95 36.08 -30.24
N ASP A 723 -5.15 35.65 -30.62
CA ASP A 723 -5.89 34.63 -29.89
C ASP A 723 -6.10 33.42 -30.80
N LEU A 724 -5.74 32.24 -30.32
CA LEU A 724 -5.97 30.95 -30.96
C LEU A 724 -7.02 30.17 -30.16
N GLU A 725 -7.98 29.58 -30.86
CA GLU A 725 -8.96 28.67 -30.29
C GLU A 725 -8.81 27.28 -30.92
N THR A 726 -8.64 26.26 -30.09
CA THR A 726 -8.60 24.86 -30.51
C THR A 726 -9.80 24.10 -29.93
N LYS A 727 -9.94 22.81 -30.26
CA LYS A 727 -10.96 21.95 -29.63
C LYS A 727 -10.76 21.79 -28.12
N THR A 728 -9.53 21.96 -27.63
CA THR A 728 -9.14 21.60 -26.26
C THR A 728 -8.73 22.80 -25.39
N TYR A 729 -8.37 23.94 -25.97
CA TYR A 729 -7.95 25.12 -25.20
C TYR A 729 -8.11 26.44 -25.97
N PHE A 730 -7.95 27.54 -25.25
CA PHE A 730 -7.72 28.88 -25.78
C PHE A 730 -6.28 29.29 -25.47
N LEU A 731 -5.60 29.92 -26.43
CA LEU A 731 -4.24 30.44 -26.28
C LEU A 731 -4.22 31.91 -26.68
N GLY A 732 -3.90 32.79 -25.73
CA GLY A 732 -3.62 34.20 -26.02
C GLY A 732 -2.11 34.41 -26.12
N ILE A 733 -1.66 35.15 -27.11
CA ILE A 733 -0.26 35.49 -27.36
C ILE A 733 -0.15 37.01 -27.46
N TRP A 734 0.72 37.61 -26.66
CA TRP A 734 1.01 39.04 -26.67
C TRP A 734 2.49 39.24 -26.94
N HIS A 735 2.87 40.19 -27.78
CA HIS A 735 4.29 40.50 -27.97
C HIS A 735 4.59 42.00 -28.11
N ARG A 736 5.82 42.35 -27.74
CA ARG A 736 6.38 43.69 -27.87
C ARG A 736 7.91 43.60 -28.00
N GLY A 737 8.46 44.06 -29.13
CA GLY A 737 9.89 43.95 -29.40
C GLY A 737 10.36 42.49 -29.40
N GLY A 738 11.49 42.21 -28.74
CA GLY A 738 12.03 40.85 -28.56
C GLY A 738 11.36 40.02 -27.45
N TYR A 739 10.23 40.47 -26.89
CA TYR A 739 9.56 39.80 -25.77
C TYR A 739 8.12 39.38 -26.11
N PHE A 740 7.73 38.18 -25.69
CA PHE A 740 6.35 37.70 -25.81
C PHE A 740 5.80 37.10 -24.51
N TYR A 741 4.49 36.99 -24.43
CA TYR A 741 3.78 36.40 -23.30
C TYR A 741 2.62 35.57 -23.83
N MET A 742 2.35 34.43 -23.19
CA MET A 742 1.33 33.47 -23.59
C MET A 742 0.48 33.07 -22.40
N LYS A 743 -0.83 32.90 -22.62
CA LYS A 743 -1.75 32.32 -21.62
C LYS A 743 -2.57 31.21 -22.22
N ILE A 744 -2.64 30.08 -21.53
CA ILE A 744 -3.46 28.93 -21.90
C ILE A 744 -4.66 28.84 -20.97
N ALA A 745 -5.87 28.77 -21.52
CA ALA A 745 -7.09 28.42 -20.79
C ALA A 745 -7.68 27.12 -21.36
N LEU A 746 -7.66 26.05 -20.59
CA LEU A 746 -8.10 24.71 -21.03
C LEU A 746 -9.63 24.61 -21.03
N LYS A 747 -10.21 23.94 -22.02
CA LYS A 747 -11.66 23.68 -22.11
C LYS A 747 -12.09 22.54 -21.18
N GLU A 748 -13.37 22.51 -20.85
CA GLU A 748 -13.96 21.43 -20.05
C GLU A 748 -13.73 20.04 -20.68
N GLY A 749 -13.56 19.02 -19.83
CA GLY A 749 -13.30 17.64 -20.26
C GLY A 749 -11.82 17.31 -20.50
N ILE A 750 -10.95 18.33 -20.59
CA ILE A 750 -9.51 18.13 -20.80
C ILE A 750 -8.80 17.86 -19.47
N LYS A 751 -8.26 16.64 -19.36
CA LYS A 751 -7.51 16.20 -18.17
C LYS A 751 -6.05 16.61 -18.22
N SER A 752 -5.36 16.36 -19.34
CA SER A 752 -3.94 16.67 -19.48
C SER A 752 -3.70 18.01 -20.20
N PRO A 753 -2.91 18.93 -19.60
CA PRO A 753 -2.52 20.21 -20.21
C PRO A 753 -1.39 20.07 -21.25
N LEU A 754 -0.83 18.87 -21.43
CA LEU A 754 0.43 18.65 -22.13
C LEU A 754 0.41 19.09 -23.61
N ALA A 755 -0.68 18.81 -24.32
CA ALA A 755 -0.83 19.21 -25.73
C ALA A 755 -0.86 20.73 -25.90
N ALA A 756 -1.54 21.44 -24.99
CA ALA A 756 -1.59 22.90 -25.01
C ALA A 756 -0.22 23.52 -24.71
N TRP A 757 0.53 22.92 -23.78
CA TRP A 757 1.89 23.35 -23.47
C TRP A 757 2.84 23.13 -24.65
N PHE A 758 2.73 21.99 -25.33
CA PHE A 758 3.53 21.68 -26.51
C PHE A 758 3.29 22.69 -27.64
N ASP A 759 2.03 23.01 -27.92
CA ASP A 759 1.69 24.02 -28.92
C ASP A 759 2.27 25.40 -28.55
N ALA A 760 2.24 25.78 -27.26
CA ALA A 760 2.88 27.02 -26.80
C ALA A 760 4.41 27.02 -26.99
N VAL A 761 5.09 25.90 -26.70
CA VAL A 761 6.53 25.74 -26.97
C VAL A 761 6.80 25.85 -28.47
N ASN A 762 5.97 25.24 -29.32
CA ASN A 762 6.15 25.29 -30.75
C ASN A 762 5.94 26.69 -31.34
N HIS A 763 4.90 27.40 -30.89
CA HIS A 763 4.68 28.80 -31.24
C HIS A 763 5.87 29.68 -30.83
N ALA A 764 6.40 29.47 -29.62
CA ALA A 764 7.58 30.19 -29.17
C ALA A 764 8.81 29.89 -30.04
N TYR A 765 9.04 28.62 -30.38
CA TYR A 765 10.18 28.18 -31.19
C TYR A 765 10.19 28.83 -32.58
N HIS A 766 9.02 28.90 -33.23
CA HIS A 766 8.82 29.51 -34.56
C HIS A 766 8.50 31.01 -34.55
N PHE A 767 8.55 31.67 -33.40
CA PHE A 767 8.14 33.07 -33.27
C PHE A 767 8.89 34.02 -34.22
N GLY A 768 10.19 33.78 -34.44
CA GLY A 768 11.02 34.61 -35.33
C GLY A 768 10.68 34.47 -36.82
N SER A 769 10.23 33.30 -37.29
CA SER A 769 9.75 33.13 -38.67
C SER A 769 8.38 33.78 -38.85
N ALA A 770 7.47 33.61 -37.87
CA ALA A 770 6.15 34.22 -37.89
C ALA A 770 6.20 35.76 -37.98
N PHE A 771 7.20 36.39 -37.39
CA PHE A 771 7.39 37.84 -37.49
C PHE A 771 7.86 38.29 -38.88
N LYS A 772 8.70 37.49 -39.56
CA LYS A 772 9.23 37.82 -40.90
C LYS A 772 8.16 37.79 -41.99
N ASP A 773 7.21 36.85 -41.88
CA ASP A 773 6.12 36.67 -42.85
C ASP A 773 4.87 37.52 -42.53
N GLY A 774 4.93 38.30 -41.44
CA GLY A 774 3.81 39.04 -40.87
C GLY A 774 2.93 38.14 -39.99
N LEU A 775 2.83 38.46 -38.70
CA LEU A 775 2.09 37.61 -37.75
C LEU A 775 0.61 37.39 -38.13
N GLU A 776 -0.03 38.37 -38.77
CA GLU A 776 -1.41 38.22 -39.26
C GLU A 776 -1.53 37.10 -40.33
N SER A 777 -0.61 37.03 -41.30
CA SER A 777 -0.62 36.00 -42.35
C SER A 777 -0.43 34.59 -41.78
N HIS A 778 0.34 34.47 -40.70
CA HIS A 778 0.66 33.22 -40.04
C HIS A 778 -0.50 32.65 -39.21
N TYR A 779 -1.48 33.46 -38.81
CA TYR A 779 -2.68 33.01 -38.08
C TYR A 779 -3.96 33.02 -38.93
N GLU A 780 -3.92 33.58 -40.15
CA GLU A 780 -5.00 33.54 -41.14
C GLU A 780 -5.05 32.25 -41.98
N SER A 781 -3.93 31.52 -42.11
CA SER A 781 -3.93 30.17 -42.69
C SER A 781 -4.67 29.20 -41.77
N GLU A 782 -5.58 28.35 -42.31
CA GLU A 782 -6.37 27.36 -41.54
C GLU A 782 -5.54 26.46 -40.60
N MET A 783 -4.22 26.36 -40.82
CA MET A 783 -3.26 25.86 -39.84
C MET A 783 -2.00 26.74 -39.83
N PRO A 784 -1.71 27.49 -38.74
CA PRO A 784 -0.48 28.25 -38.60
C PRO A 784 0.77 27.43 -38.92
N LEU A 785 1.82 28.04 -39.46
CA LEU A 785 3.15 27.45 -39.64
C LEU A 785 3.70 27.01 -38.26
N GLY A 786 3.44 25.75 -37.88
CA GLY A 786 3.69 25.26 -36.52
C GLY A 786 2.45 24.82 -35.74
N TYR A 787 1.30 24.59 -36.38
CA TYR A 787 0.29 23.72 -35.77
C TYR A 787 0.79 22.27 -35.86
N VAL A 788 1.10 21.67 -34.71
CA VAL A 788 1.44 20.25 -34.67
C VAL A 788 0.13 19.47 -34.77
N ASN A 789 -0.03 18.72 -35.85
CA ASN A 789 -1.26 17.97 -36.07
C ASN A 789 -1.44 16.90 -34.98
N GLU A 790 -2.67 16.39 -34.81
CA GLU A 790 -2.96 15.42 -33.74
C GLU A 790 -2.15 14.12 -33.88
N GLU A 791 -1.82 13.71 -35.11
CA GLU A 791 -1.00 12.53 -35.38
C GLU A 791 0.45 12.72 -34.88
N GLN A 792 1.05 13.88 -35.11
CA GLN A 792 2.37 14.25 -34.61
C GLN A 792 2.38 14.38 -33.08
N LYS A 793 1.31 14.93 -32.49
CA LYS A 793 1.13 14.98 -31.02
C LYS A 793 1.04 13.58 -30.41
N GLN A 794 0.30 12.68 -31.04
CA GLN A 794 0.24 11.28 -30.60
C GLN A 794 1.59 10.59 -30.75
N SER A 795 2.33 10.86 -31.83
CA SER A 795 3.66 10.31 -32.07
C SER A 795 4.67 10.75 -31.01
N ILE A 796 4.76 12.05 -30.70
CA ILE A 796 5.66 12.55 -29.64
C ILE A 796 5.24 12.04 -28.26
N PHE A 797 3.94 11.95 -27.96
CA PHE A 797 3.48 11.40 -26.68
C PHE A 797 3.79 9.91 -26.53
N ALA A 798 3.64 9.13 -27.60
CA ALA A 798 4.09 7.74 -27.62
C ALA A 798 5.62 7.63 -27.41
N ALA A 799 6.40 8.52 -28.04
CA ALA A 799 7.85 8.57 -27.86
C ALA A 799 8.26 9.01 -26.44
N LEU A 800 7.53 9.92 -25.80
CA LEU A 800 7.73 10.30 -24.39
C LEU A 800 7.51 9.11 -23.46
N THR A 801 6.41 8.38 -23.62
CA THR A 801 6.13 7.17 -22.84
C THR A 801 7.22 6.12 -23.04
N ALA A 802 7.66 5.91 -24.29
CA ALA A 802 8.75 4.99 -24.61
C ALA A 802 10.10 5.42 -23.99
N ALA A 803 10.33 6.72 -23.83
CA ALA A 803 11.52 7.28 -23.18
C ALA A 803 11.45 7.28 -21.63
N GLY A 804 10.34 6.82 -21.04
CA GLY A 804 10.16 6.66 -19.59
C GLY A 804 9.52 7.86 -18.87
N TRP A 805 8.80 8.73 -19.58
CA TRP A 805 8.03 9.82 -18.97
C TRP A 805 6.65 9.36 -18.49
N ASP A 806 6.22 9.89 -17.35
CA ASP A 806 4.85 9.74 -16.86
C ASP A 806 3.99 10.90 -17.36
N LEU A 807 3.09 10.61 -18.30
CA LEU A 807 2.20 11.59 -18.93
C LEU A 807 0.88 11.79 -18.16
N GLU A 808 0.57 10.90 -17.21
CA GLU A 808 -0.62 10.98 -16.37
C GLU A 808 -0.37 11.86 -15.13
N ALA A 809 0.88 11.99 -14.71
CA ALA A 809 1.30 12.93 -13.68
C ALA A 809 1.03 14.39 -14.10
N ASN A 810 0.00 15.02 -13.53
CA ASN A 810 -0.35 16.41 -13.82
C ASN A 810 0.59 17.41 -13.13
N ALA A 811 1.82 17.53 -13.63
CA ALA A 811 2.87 18.42 -13.09
C ALA A 811 3.00 19.77 -13.82
N LEU A 812 2.18 20.04 -14.85
CA LEU A 812 2.22 21.32 -15.59
C LEU A 812 1.41 22.43 -14.91
N GLU A 813 0.35 22.07 -14.18
CA GLU A 813 -0.52 22.99 -13.48
C GLU A 813 -0.04 23.20 -12.02
N THR A 814 0.47 24.39 -11.71
CA THR A 814 0.97 24.74 -10.36
C THR A 814 -0.06 25.54 -9.53
N ARG A 815 -1.31 25.59 -9.99
CA ARG A 815 -2.45 26.31 -9.40
C ARG A 815 -3.72 25.49 -9.62
N LEU A 816 -4.85 25.94 -9.06
CA LEU A 816 -6.12 25.25 -9.21
C LEU A 816 -6.42 25.04 -10.71
N PRO A 817 -6.67 23.79 -11.14
CA PRO A 817 -6.96 23.50 -12.54
C PRO A 817 -8.35 24.05 -12.88
N VAL A 818 -8.39 25.24 -13.50
CA VAL A 818 -9.63 25.85 -13.99
C VAL A 818 -9.89 25.38 -15.42
N ARG A 819 -11.14 25.09 -15.75
CA ARG A 819 -11.59 24.69 -17.09
C ARG A 819 -12.68 25.61 -17.61
N VAL A 820 -12.68 25.85 -18.92
CA VAL A 820 -13.63 26.72 -19.61
C VAL A 820 -14.72 25.87 -20.25
N ARG A 821 -15.94 25.99 -19.75
CA ARG A 821 -17.13 25.44 -20.41
C ARG A 821 -17.60 26.44 -21.47
N VAL A 822 -17.74 25.98 -22.72
CA VAL A 822 -18.28 26.78 -23.84
C VAL A 822 -19.71 26.32 -24.09
N GLY A 823 -20.69 27.20 -23.84
CA GLY A 823 -22.11 26.90 -24.07
C GLY A 823 -23.03 27.95 -23.48
N ASP A 824 -24.31 27.90 -23.86
CA ASP A 824 -25.36 28.73 -23.26
C ASP A 824 -25.59 28.32 -21.81
N ARG A 825 -25.64 29.31 -20.92
CA ARG A 825 -25.72 29.13 -19.47
C ARG A 825 -27.00 28.37 -19.07
N LYS A 826 -26.93 27.04 -19.01
CA LYS A 826 -27.88 26.17 -18.30
C LYS A 826 -27.12 25.02 -17.62
N GLY A 827 -27.23 24.96 -16.30
CA GLY A 827 -26.59 23.98 -15.43
C GLY A 827 -25.91 24.66 -14.26
#